data_AF-A0AAD7NMF0-F1
#
_entry.id   AF-A0AAD7NMF0-F1
#
_cell.length_a   1.000
_cell.length_b   1.000
_cell.length_c   1.000
_cell.angle_alpha   90.00
_cell.angle_beta   90.00
_cell.angle_gamma   90.00
#
_symmetry.space_group_name_H-M   'P 1'
#
loop_
_entity.id
_entity.type
_entity.pdbx_description
1 polymer ?
#
loop_
_entity_poly.entity_id
_entity_poly.type
_entity_poly.pdbx_seq_one_letter_code
_entity_poly.pdbx_strand_id
1 'polypeptide(L)'
;MISEEELVDHSKGKARRGQGAATRQKMEPIEVQHGVVGPHTQSKNKGKQKAQDLEDMIRFDGEDAELSELSARDKKNAERRAARHRRALEHPEEAQQQRMDSGQERGPMVAAVWAKEYARVAKRERAIQDAIKGDHADPSSHLKAIVSAYCDAEGHTPIPATAPAWDCISPRTCHLLLAITKEPTTWDPQPFVENGTLVLSKRGDKPTQGACVNYVRKIPTPTPIQDLTTYLCSFPADAGNTTLQLLMQGETPTRIRSTFGKAMESFGLNEAVGTFMDAVIDHPCTAGLLHTHAANPKSSVFYAGITGTVAPADRCFDDVEAGSHVRIVNYLSIEQDWVCETYHLVDIDTPFDNPLHVRTSPTVSHLERIVRACGGAMAMNSAHGGLQPLLLPSSQHLELLNHIRSIQPQDPYPLGEERDHVLAKQICKLLDAEVDFFGPLHHVQIMPAALRQVKGKVADVVRRLKGRVVLVELTKDIPEEGILGCCGGYWDATVGLGPKEDRHLRRILHPEIPAVGNLSVEIVARYMGPFLDFWRITLSHLLYWLHVLFLSRLLGVLCPLVTVTQSSPVTATLRSHDLMECWNFLSEEEADQFMNGNTLDLLYHFPTHTSNQRFCKGQFNTILGLISLVRTGREPNHISLHVARGDPG
;
A
#
# COMPACT_ATOMS: atom_id res chain seq x y z
N MET A 1 9.27 57.26 19.54
CA MET A 1 9.57 56.48 20.75
C MET A 1 10.02 55.12 20.22
N ILE A 2 11.30 54.90 19.88
CA ILE A 2 12.52 54.91 20.73
C ILE A 2 12.39 53.82 21.81
N SER A 3 13.27 52.82 21.94
CA SER A 3 14.49 52.41 21.19
C SER A 3 14.48 50.87 20.98
N GLU A 4 15.39 50.15 20.31
CA GLU A 4 16.78 50.35 19.84
C GLU A 4 17.90 50.24 20.92
N GLU A 5 19.05 49.67 20.53
CA GLU A 5 20.25 49.31 21.35
C GLU A 5 19.99 48.24 22.45
N GLU A 6 20.84 47.21 22.64
CA GLU A 6 22.30 47.11 22.48
C GLU A 6 22.81 46.08 21.44
N LEU A 7 23.98 46.37 20.85
CA LEU A 7 24.87 45.41 20.16
C LEU A 7 25.74 44.66 21.20
N VAL A 8 26.46 43.56 20.92
CA VAL A 8 27.76 43.44 20.20
C VAL A 8 28.04 41.93 20.08
N ASP A 9 28.03 41.32 18.89
CA ASP A 9 29.13 41.21 17.89
C ASP A 9 30.42 40.48 18.34
N HIS A 10 30.64 39.27 17.81
CA HIS A 10 31.84 38.93 17.03
C HIS A 10 31.66 37.56 16.34
N SER A 11 31.68 37.50 14.99
CA SER A 11 32.86 37.32 14.12
C SER A 11 33.36 35.85 14.07
N LYS A 12 33.69 35.19 12.94
CA LYS A 12 33.85 35.57 11.51
C LYS A 12 33.75 34.30 10.64
N GLY A 13 33.28 34.40 9.39
CA GLY A 13 33.22 33.23 8.48
C GLY A 13 32.77 33.50 7.02
N LYS A 14 33.23 34.58 6.38
CA LYS A 14 32.97 34.87 4.94
C LYS A 14 33.64 33.79 4.06
N ALA A 15 32.96 33.08 3.13
CA ALA A 15 32.27 33.49 1.89
C ALA A 15 33.15 33.61 0.63
N ARG A 16 32.80 32.86 -0.43
CA ARG A 16 32.90 33.13 -1.90
C ARG A 16 32.51 31.82 -2.65
N ARG A 17 31.68 31.77 -3.71
CA ARG A 17 31.56 32.49 -5.00
C ARG A 17 32.70 32.26 -6.00
N GLY A 18 32.43 31.40 -6.99
CA GLY A 18 32.92 31.27 -8.37
C GLY A 18 31.96 30.26 -9.05
N GLN A 19 31.34 30.44 -10.22
CA GLN A 19 31.71 30.97 -11.55
C GLN A 19 32.85 30.21 -12.25
N GLY A 20 32.52 29.66 -13.43
CA GLY A 20 33.38 28.83 -14.31
C GLY A 20 32.54 27.70 -14.93
N ALA A 21 31.90 27.92 -16.10
CA ALA A 21 32.44 27.59 -17.42
C ALA A 21 32.53 26.05 -17.65
N ALA A 22 31.54 25.43 -18.30
CA ALA A 22 31.26 25.41 -19.74
C ALA A 22 32.05 24.35 -20.53
N THR A 23 31.40 23.19 -20.77
CA THR A 23 31.73 22.31 -21.89
C THR A 23 30.45 21.97 -22.66
N ARG A 24 30.09 22.84 -23.62
CA ARG A 24 29.18 22.45 -24.70
C ARG A 24 29.95 21.53 -25.65
N GLN A 25 29.65 20.24 -25.67
CA GLN A 25 29.90 19.47 -26.90
C GLN A 25 28.77 19.75 -27.88
N LYS A 26 29.12 20.33 -29.03
CA LYS A 26 28.27 20.31 -30.21
C LYS A 26 28.19 18.86 -30.70
N MET A 27 26.98 18.37 -30.99
CA MET A 27 26.81 17.44 -32.10
C MET A 27 26.25 18.22 -33.27
N GLU A 28 26.89 18.09 -34.44
CA GLU A 28 26.39 18.63 -35.70
C GLU A 28 25.31 17.69 -36.28
N PRO A 29 24.40 18.21 -37.12
CA PRO A 29 23.28 17.41 -37.62
C PRO A 29 23.74 16.33 -38.61
N ILE A 30 23.38 15.09 -38.35
CA ILE A 30 23.52 14.00 -39.33
C ILE A 30 22.37 14.12 -40.34
N GLU A 31 22.71 14.19 -41.62
CA GLU A 31 21.75 14.24 -42.73
C GLU A 31 20.86 12.99 -42.77
N VAL A 32 19.57 13.20 -43.03
CA VAL A 32 18.61 12.13 -43.23
C VAL A 32 18.80 11.54 -44.62
N GLN A 33 19.40 10.35 -44.72
CA GLN A 33 19.26 9.51 -45.91
C GLN A 33 18.03 8.61 -45.78
N HIS A 34 17.12 8.72 -46.75
CA HIS A 34 15.90 7.92 -46.81
C HIS A 34 16.21 6.43 -47.08
N GLY A 35 15.94 5.58 -46.08
CA GLY A 35 15.91 4.12 -46.22
C GLY A 35 14.57 3.57 -45.75
N VAL A 36 13.72 3.12 -46.68
CA VAL A 36 12.41 2.51 -46.36
C VAL A 36 12.62 1.08 -45.85
N VAL A 37 12.28 0.81 -44.60
CA VAL A 37 12.19 -0.55 -44.03
C VAL A 37 10.88 -0.69 -43.25
N GLY A 38 10.08 -1.70 -43.59
CA GLY A 38 8.71 -1.88 -43.09
C GLY A 38 8.60 -2.37 -41.62
N PRO A 39 7.39 -2.32 -41.03
CA PRO A 39 7.19 -2.33 -39.57
C PRO A 39 7.27 -3.70 -38.87
N HIS A 40 7.74 -4.77 -39.51
CA HIS A 40 7.63 -6.14 -38.97
C HIS A 40 8.88 -6.71 -38.27
N THR A 41 9.95 -5.94 -38.08
CA THR A 41 11.20 -6.43 -37.46
C THR A 41 11.53 -5.90 -36.06
N GLN A 42 10.90 -4.81 -35.59
CA GLN A 42 11.31 -4.18 -34.32
C GLN A 42 10.85 -4.91 -33.03
N SER A 43 9.72 -5.63 -33.06
CA SER A 43 9.21 -6.36 -31.88
C SER A 43 10.19 -7.43 -31.37
N LYS A 44 10.81 -8.20 -32.28
CA LYS A 44 11.81 -9.23 -31.92
C LYS A 44 13.12 -8.64 -31.37
N ASN A 45 13.39 -7.36 -31.61
CA ASN A 45 14.59 -6.71 -31.12
C ASN A 45 14.45 -6.18 -29.69
N LYS A 46 13.27 -5.78 -29.20
CA LYS A 46 13.14 -5.29 -27.79
C LYS A 46 13.49 -6.37 -26.74
N GLY A 47 13.17 -7.64 -27.01
CA GLY A 47 13.55 -8.76 -26.13
C GLY A 47 15.05 -9.08 -26.17
N LYS A 48 15.69 -8.94 -27.35
CA LYS A 48 17.15 -9.05 -27.48
C LYS A 48 17.88 -7.85 -26.89
N GLN A 49 17.37 -6.63 -27.08
CA GLN A 49 17.91 -5.40 -26.50
C GLN A 49 17.92 -5.51 -24.98
N LYS A 50 16.78 -5.81 -24.33
CA LYS A 50 16.75 -6.03 -22.87
C LYS A 50 17.63 -7.18 -22.37
N ALA A 51 17.93 -8.19 -23.19
CA ALA A 51 18.88 -9.24 -22.84
C ALA A 51 20.34 -8.79 -23.02
N GLN A 52 20.62 -8.04 -24.09
CA GLN A 52 21.92 -7.45 -24.40
C GLN A 52 22.27 -6.36 -23.37
N ASP A 53 21.36 -5.45 -23.06
CA ASP A 53 21.51 -4.43 -22.01
C ASP A 53 21.77 -5.10 -20.64
N LEU A 54 21.16 -6.26 -20.36
CA LEU A 54 21.40 -7.02 -19.12
C LEU A 54 22.73 -7.81 -19.15
N GLU A 55 23.17 -8.31 -20.31
CA GLU A 55 24.48 -8.95 -20.47
C GLU A 55 25.63 -7.93 -20.47
N ASP A 56 25.43 -6.75 -21.05
CA ASP A 56 26.39 -5.65 -21.12
C ASP A 56 26.54 -4.99 -19.74
N MET A 57 25.45 -4.88 -18.97
CA MET A 57 25.47 -4.51 -17.53
C MET A 57 26.13 -5.59 -16.64
N ILE A 58 26.33 -6.81 -17.16
CA ILE A 58 27.08 -7.90 -16.50
C ILE A 58 28.54 -7.98 -17.02
N ARG A 59 28.85 -7.36 -18.17
CA ARG A 59 30.16 -7.42 -18.85
C ARG A 59 31.02 -6.16 -18.73
N PHE A 60 30.58 -5.15 -18.00
CA PHE A 60 31.36 -3.94 -17.75
C PHE A 60 32.48 -4.20 -16.73
N ASP A 61 33.51 -4.93 -17.16
CA ASP A 61 34.82 -5.00 -16.49
C ASP A 61 35.54 -3.65 -16.66
N GLY A 62 35.13 -2.64 -15.88
CA GLY A 62 35.76 -1.32 -15.90
C GLY A 62 34.97 -0.26 -15.12
N GLU A 63 35.57 0.23 -14.04
CA GLU A 63 35.09 1.31 -13.14
C GLU A 63 34.01 0.90 -12.12
N ASP A 64 34.49 0.35 -11.00
CA ASP A 64 33.74 0.12 -9.75
C ASP A 64 33.24 1.44 -9.11
N ALA A 65 32.04 1.89 -9.48
CA ALA A 65 31.17 2.72 -8.64
C ALA A 65 29.71 2.69 -9.12
N GLU A 66 28.76 2.55 -8.19
CA GLU A 66 27.28 2.74 -8.31
C GLU A 66 26.34 1.52 -8.47
N LEU A 67 26.81 0.27 -8.62
CA LEU A 67 25.91 -0.93 -8.68
C LEU A 67 26.14 -2.01 -7.60
N SER A 68 26.79 -1.68 -6.48
CA SER A 68 27.10 -2.64 -5.41
C SER A 68 25.98 -2.92 -4.39
N GLU A 69 24.81 -2.29 -4.51
CA GLU A 69 23.80 -2.21 -3.41
C GLU A 69 22.55 -3.10 -3.56
N LEU A 70 22.66 -4.25 -4.25
CA LEU A 70 21.68 -5.33 -4.06
C LEU A 70 22.20 -6.32 -3.01
N SER A 71 21.41 -6.54 -1.95
CA SER A 71 21.78 -7.47 -0.88
C SER A 71 22.14 -8.86 -1.46
N ALA A 72 23.03 -9.63 -0.82
CA ALA A 72 23.42 -10.95 -1.32
C ALA A 72 22.21 -11.90 -1.51
N ARG A 73 21.12 -11.67 -0.76
CA ARG A 73 19.82 -12.34 -0.94
C ARG A 73 19.12 -11.92 -2.22
N ASP A 74 19.12 -10.64 -2.56
CA ASP A 74 18.51 -10.11 -3.78
C ASP A 74 19.34 -10.44 -5.01
N LYS A 75 20.67 -10.44 -4.90
CA LYS A 75 21.58 -11.02 -5.90
C LYS A 75 21.28 -12.51 -6.12
N LYS A 76 21.20 -13.34 -5.06
CA LYS A 76 20.84 -14.77 -5.17
C LYS A 76 19.39 -15.04 -5.62
N ASN A 77 18.47 -14.10 -5.40
CA ASN A 77 17.10 -14.15 -5.92
C ASN A 77 17.03 -13.68 -7.37
N ALA A 78 17.86 -12.71 -7.78
CA ALA A 78 18.07 -12.32 -9.17
C ALA A 78 18.71 -13.47 -9.94
N GLU A 79 19.77 -14.09 -9.42
CA GLU A 79 20.39 -15.31 -9.97
C GLU A 79 19.38 -16.46 -10.11
N ARG A 80 18.54 -16.73 -9.10
CA ARG A 80 17.48 -17.75 -9.20
C ARG A 80 16.33 -17.36 -10.14
N ARG A 81 16.06 -16.06 -10.34
CA ARG A 81 15.12 -15.58 -11.38
C ARG A 81 15.76 -15.74 -12.76
N ALA A 82 17.00 -15.31 -12.94
CA ALA A 82 17.79 -15.42 -14.16
C ALA A 82 18.09 -16.88 -14.55
N ALA A 83 18.31 -17.79 -13.60
CA ALA A 83 18.48 -19.22 -13.88
C ALA A 83 17.18 -19.88 -14.32
N ARG A 84 16.04 -19.54 -13.69
CA ARG A 84 14.71 -19.99 -14.18
C ARG A 84 14.37 -19.38 -15.54
N HIS A 85 14.73 -18.12 -15.77
CA HIS A 85 14.55 -17.45 -17.05
C HIS A 85 15.43 -18.06 -18.15
N ARG A 86 16.73 -18.28 -17.88
CA ARG A 86 17.64 -19.00 -18.79
C ARG A 86 17.12 -20.39 -19.11
N ARG A 87 16.75 -21.19 -18.11
CA ARG A 87 16.14 -22.51 -18.34
C ARG A 87 14.85 -22.44 -19.18
N ALA A 88 14.04 -21.39 -19.00
CA ALA A 88 12.84 -21.17 -19.81
C ALA A 88 13.13 -20.68 -21.24
N LEU A 89 14.30 -20.08 -21.50
CA LEU A 89 14.79 -19.75 -22.84
C LEU A 89 15.45 -20.96 -23.52
N GLU A 90 16.17 -21.79 -22.75
CA GLU A 90 16.84 -23.02 -23.17
C GLU A 90 15.83 -24.14 -23.48
N HIS A 91 14.78 -24.27 -22.66
CA HIS A 91 13.72 -25.27 -22.76
C HIS A 91 12.33 -24.62 -22.84
N PRO A 92 12.00 -23.88 -23.92
CA PRO A 92 10.77 -23.11 -24.01
C PRO A 92 9.51 -23.98 -23.97
N GLU A 93 9.56 -25.19 -24.54
CA GLU A 93 8.45 -26.15 -24.54
C GLU A 93 8.18 -26.71 -23.14
N GLU A 94 9.22 -27.17 -22.41
CA GLU A 94 9.07 -27.63 -21.01
C GLU A 94 8.52 -26.50 -20.12
N ALA A 95 9.07 -25.29 -20.26
CA ALA A 95 8.65 -24.14 -19.47
C ALA A 95 7.24 -23.65 -19.85
N GLN A 96 6.78 -23.91 -21.08
CA GLN A 96 5.41 -23.67 -21.50
C GLN A 96 4.47 -24.73 -20.90
N GLN A 97 4.82 -26.02 -20.97
CA GLN A 97 4.03 -27.10 -20.39
C GLN A 97 3.87 -26.94 -18.88
N GLN A 98 4.96 -26.69 -18.13
CA GLN A 98 4.90 -26.45 -16.69
C GLN A 98 4.02 -25.25 -16.30
N ARG A 99 3.93 -24.22 -17.16
CA ARG A 99 3.01 -23.09 -16.97
C ARG A 99 1.56 -23.51 -17.18
N MET A 100 1.28 -24.30 -18.23
CA MET A 100 -0.06 -24.83 -18.48
C MET A 100 -0.53 -25.76 -17.36
N ASP A 101 0.31 -26.72 -16.95
CA ASP A 101 0.00 -27.68 -15.87
C ASP A 101 -0.31 -26.95 -14.55
N SER A 102 0.53 -25.98 -14.16
CA SER A 102 0.31 -25.19 -12.94
C SER A 102 -0.88 -24.23 -13.05
N GLY A 103 -1.25 -23.83 -14.26
CA GLY A 103 -2.48 -23.09 -14.54
C GLY A 103 -3.72 -23.94 -14.33
N GLN A 104 -3.76 -25.13 -14.91
CA GLN A 104 -4.85 -26.09 -14.78
C GLN A 104 -5.09 -26.48 -13.32
N GLU A 105 -4.02 -26.81 -12.58
CA GLU A 105 -4.09 -27.11 -11.13
C GLU A 105 -4.75 -25.97 -10.33
N ARG A 106 -4.47 -24.71 -10.69
CA ARG A 106 -4.96 -23.52 -9.97
C ARG A 106 -6.25 -22.95 -10.54
N GLY A 107 -6.71 -23.43 -11.69
CA GLY A 107 -7.82 -22.89 -12.47
C GLY A 107 -9.09 -22.64 -11.64
N PRO A 108 -9.57 -23.61 -10.83
CA PRO A 108 -10.75 -23.43 -9.99
C PRO A 108 -10.60 -22.29 -8.97
N MET A 109 -9.43 -22.14 -8.34
CA MET A 109 -9.15 -21.06 -7.39
C MET A 109 -9.08 -19.70 -8.10
N VAL A 110 -8.45 -19.64 -9.27
CA VAL A 110 -8.34 -18.41 -10.09
C VAL A 110 -9.73 -17.96 -10.54
N ALA A 111 -10.56 -18.87 -11.06
CA ALA A 111 -11.94 -18.59 -11.45
C ALA A 111 -12.77 -18.06 -10.27
N ALA A 112 -12.65 -18.67 -9.08
CA ALA A 112 -13.35 -18.23 -7.88
C ALA A 112 -12.92 -16.81 -7.42
N VAL A 113 -11.63 -16.48 -7.51
CA VAL A 113 -11.12 -15.13 -7.21
C VAL A 113 -11.66 -14.11 -8.21
N TRP A 114 -11.62 -14.41 -9.51
CA TRP A 114 -12.16 -13.53 -10.56
C TRP A 114 -13.67 -13.33 -10.43
N ALA A 115 -14.43 -14.38 -10.16
CA ALA A 115 -15.87 -14.31 -9.96
C ALA A 115 -16.23 -13.49 -8.72
N LYS A 116 -15.49 -13.64 -7.61
CA LYS A 116 -15.66 -12.83 -6.40
C LYS A 116 -15.40 -11.34 -6.66
N GLU A 117 -14.32 -11.02 -7.38
CA GLU A 117 -14.00 -9.63 -7.73
C GLU A 117 -15.04 -9.03 -8.68
N TYR A 118 -15.48 -9.77 -9.70
CA TYR A 118 -16.57 -9.34 -10.58
C TYR A 118 -17.87 -9.08 -9.81
N ALA A 119 -18.29 -10.00 -8.95
CA ALA A 119 -19.49 -9.84 -8.14
C ALA A 119 -19.44 -8.58 -7.25
N ARG A 120 -18.26 -8.28 -6.68
CA ARG A 120 -18.02 -7.05 -5.91
C ARG A 120 -18.21 -5.79 -6.76
N VAL A 121 -17.51 -5.69 -7.90
CA VAL A 121 -17.59 -4.49 -8.75
C VAL A 121 -18.94 -4.33 -9.43
N ALA A 122 -19.60 -5.44 -9.81
CA ALA A 122 -20.92 -5.42 -10.46
C ALA A 122 -22.04 -5.06 -9.48
N LYS A 123 -21.96 -5.51 -8.21
CA LYS A 123 -22.88 -5.07 -7.14
C LYS A 123 -22.76 -3.57 -6.89
N ARG A 124 -21.52 -3.04 -6.84
CA ARG A 124 -21.23 -1.61 -6.69
C ARG A 124 -21.79 -0.78 -7.83
N GLU A 125 -21.50 -1.16 -9.07
CA GLU A 125 -22.04 -0.47 -10.24
C GLU A 125 -23.58 -0.51 -10.24
N ARG A 126 -24.18 -1.66 -9.91
CA ARG A 126 -25.64 -1.77 -9.79
C ARG A 126 -26.23 -0.80 -8.76
N ALA A 127 -25.62 -0.69 -7.57
CA ALA A 127 -26.05 0.23 -6.53
C ALA A 127 -25.97 1.71 -6.98
N ILE A 128 -24.92 2.08 -7.71
CA ILE A 128 -24.78 3.41 -8.32
C ILE A 128 -25.89 3.65 -9.37
N GLN A 129 -26.14 2.68 -10.25
CA GLN A 129 -27.17 2.79 -11.29
C GLN A 129 -28.59 2.85 -10.73
N ASP A 130 -28.85 2.21 -9.58
CA ASP A 130 -30.13 2.33 -8.87
C ASP A 130 -30.23 3.70 -8.14
N ALA A 131 -29.14 4.22 -7.60
CA ALA A 131 -29.10 5.58 -7.03
C ALA A 131 -29.31 6.67 -8.09
N ILE A 132 -28.76 6.53 -9.31
CA ILE A 132 -28.96 7.45 -10.44
C ILE A 132 -30.44 7.57 -10.84
N LYS A 133 -31.21 6.48 -10.68
CA LYS A 133 -32.64 6.40 -11.03
C LYS A 133 -33.57 6.87 -9.91
N GLY A 134 -33.04 7.18 -8.73
CA GLY A 134 -33.82 7.72 -7.63
C GLY A 134 -34.41 9.10 -7.95
N ASP A 135 -35.51 9.43 -7.28
CA ASP A 135 -36.04 10.80 -7.29
C ASP A 135 -35.26 11.63 -6.26
N HIS A 136 -34.74 12.78 -6.68
CA HIS A 136 -33.78 13.59 -5.93
C HIS A 136 -34.14 15.06 -6.05
N ALA A 137 -34.26 15.75 -4.91
CA ALA A 137 -34.68 17.16 -4.85
C ALA A 137 -33.71 18.11 -5.57
N ASP A 138 -32.40 17.82 -5.55
CA ASP A 138 -31.38 18.68 -6.14
C ASP A 138 -30.11 17.89 -6.56
N PRO A 139 -29.17 18.50 -7.32
CA PRO A 139 -27.94 17.84 -7.75
C PRO A 139 -27.01 17.39 -6.60
N SER A 140 -26.99 18.10 -5.46
CA SER A 140 -26.19 17.72 -4.29
C SER A 140 -26.82 16.52 -3.58
N SER A 141 -28.14 16.47 -3.42
CA SER A 141 -28.83 15.29 -2.85
C SER A 141 -28.61 14.05 -3.72
N HIS A 142 -28.69 14.20 -5.05
CA HIS A 142 -28.40 13.14 -6.02
C HIS A 142 -26.95 12.63 -5.90
N LEU A 143 -25.97 13.54 -5.85
CA LEU A 143 -24.56 13.20 -5.70
C LEU A 143 -24.28 12.48 -4.36
N LYS A 144 -24.88 12.96 -3.26
CA LYS A 144 -24.79 12.33 -1.93
C LYS A 144 -25.32 10.90 -1.95
N ALA A 145 -26.44 10.65 -2.64
CA ALA A 145 -27.00 9.30 -2.78
C ALA A 145 -26.10 8.36 -3.57
N ILE A 146 -25.52 8.81 -4.69
CA ILE A 146 -24.53 8.04 -5.48
C ILE A 146 -23.32 7.67 -4.62
N VAL A 147 -22.76 8.63 -3.88
CA VAL A 147 -21.58 8.40 -3.04
C VAL A 147 -21.90 7.49 -1.85
N SER A 148 -23.10 7.57 -1.27
CA SER A 148 -23.56 6.60 -0.26
C SER A 148 -23.64 5.20 -0.85
N ALA A 149 -24.33 5.02 -1.99
CA ALA A 149 -24.47 3.73 -2.64
C ALA A 149 -23.11 3.10 -3.02
N TYR A 150 -22.14 3.91 -3.46
CA TYR A 150 -20.75 3.49 -3.65
C TYR A 150 -20.12 3.00 -2.35
N CYS A 151 -20.24 3.77 -1.25
CA CYS A 151 -19.66 3.40 0.05
C CYS A 151 -20.30 2.12 0.60
N ASP A 152 -21.63 2.04 0.60
CA ASP A 152 -22.41 0.92 1.13
C ASP A 152 -22.12 -0.38 0.37
N ALA A 153 -21.97 -0.31 -0.96
CA ALA A 153 -21.65 -1.48 -1.77
C ALA A 153 -20.22 -2.00 -1.55
N GLU A 154 -19.27 -1.11 -1.23
CA GLU A 154 -17.88 -1.43 -0.91
C GLU A 154 -17.65 -1.76 0.58
N GLY A 155 -18.66 -1.63 1.45
CA GLY A 155 -18.50 -1.87 2.91
C GLY A 155 -17.74 -0.74 3.62
N HIS A 156 -17.84 0.47 3.11
CA HIS A 156 -17.11 1.64 3.57
C HIS A 156 -17.95 2.56 4.45
N THR A 157 -17.32 3.17 5.47
CA THR A 157 -17.99 4.22 6.26
C THR A 157 -18.47 5.37 5.35
N PRO A 158 -19.77 5.72 5.36
CA PRO A 158 -20.32 6.78 4.52
C PRO A 158 -19.77 8.15 4.93
N ILE A 159 -19.70 9.07 3.97
CA ILE A 159 -19.30 10.46 4.24
C ILE A 159 -20.47 11.15 4.96
N PRO A 160 -20.28 11.69 6.18
CA PRO A 160 -21.36 12.36 6.91
C PRO A 160 -22.01 13.47 6.09
N ALA A 161 -23.34 13.61 6.14
CA ALA A 161 -24.06 14.64 5.39
C ALA A 161 -23.66 16.09 5.77
N THR A 162 -23.06 16.25 6.97
CA THR A 162 -22.50 17.48 7.55
C THR A 162 -20.98 17.61 7.38
N ALA A 163 -20.34 16.75 6.59
CA ALA A 163 -18.90 16.84 6.35
C ALA A 163 -18.57 18.09 5.50
N PRO A 164 -17.56 18.92 5.87
CA PRO A 164 -17.22 20.15 5.15
C PRO A 164 -16.87 19.95 3.66
N ALA A 165 -16.49 18.74 3.26
CA ALA A 165 -16.25 18.40 1.87
C ALA A 165 -17.49 18.58 0.97
N TRP A 166 -18.71 18.48 1.52
CA TRP A 166 -19.93 18.76 0.75
C TRP A 166 -20.11 20.25 0.47
N ASP A 167 -19.66 21.12 1.38
CA ASP A 167 -19.75 22.59 1.24
C ASP A 167 -18.70 23.12 0.25
N CYS A 168 -17.61 22.38 0.04
CA CYS A 168 -16.60 22.68 -0.98
C CYS A 168 -17.08 22.41 -2.42
N ILE A 169 -18.10 21.58 -2.65
CA ILE A 169 -18.50 21.17 -4.00
C ILE A 169 -19.49 22.18 -4.57
N SER A 170 -19.04 22.97 -5.55
CA SER A 170 -19.90 23.94 -6.23
C SER A 170 -21.03 23.24 -6.99
N PRO A 171 -22.17 23.92 -7.26
CA PRO A 171 -23.21 23.38 -8.12
C PRO A 171 -22.71 22.95 -9.51
N ARG A 172 -21.68 23.63 -10.06
CA ARG A 172 -21.09 23.26 -11.36
C ARG A 172 -20.27 21.98 -11.25
N THR A 173 -19.50 21.81 -10.17
CA THR A 173 -18.81 20.55 -9.87
C THR A 173 -19.78 19.40 -9.64
N CYS A 174 -20.90 19.63 -8.94
CA CYS A 174 -21.98 18.64 -8.83
C CYS A 174 -22.48 18.19 -10.22
N HIS A 175 -22.74 19.12 -11.14
CA HIS A 175 -23.16 18.78 -12.50
C HIS A 175 -22.09 18.01 -13.29
N LEU A 176 -20.81 18.37 -13.17
CA LEU A 176 -19.68 17.62 -13.76
C LEU A 176 -19.65 16.18 -13.24
N LEU A 177 -19.67 16.01 -11.92
CA LEU A 177 -19.58 14.71 -11.27
C LEU A 177 -20.77 13.81 -11.64
N LEU A 178 -21.99 14.36 -11.66
CA LEU A 178 -23.17 13.64 -12.12
C LEU A 178 -23.12 13.29 -13.62
N ALA A 179 -22.52 14.12 -14.47
CA ALA A 179 -22.33 13.81 -15.89
C ALA A 179 -21.35 12.63 -16.06
N ILE A 180 -20.24 12.64 -15.31
CA ILE A 180 -19.30 11.51 -15.28
C ILE A 180 -19.99 10.23 -14.80
N THR A 181 -20.81 10.25 -13.74
CA THR A 181 -21.45 9.01 -13.25
C THR A 181 -22.55 8.47 -14.16
N LYS A 182 -23.28 9.34 -14.86
CA LYS A 182 -24.36 8.93 -15.79
C LYS A 182 -23.81 8.37 -17.09
N GLU A 183 -22.70 8.93 -17.58
CA GLU A 183 -22.11 8.58 -18.88
C GLU A 183 -20.57 8.38 -18.77
N PRO A 184 -20.08 7.46 -17.91
CA PRO A 184 -18.66 7.37 -17.56
C PRO A 184 -17.76 6.98 -18.73
N THR A 185 -18.32 6.30 -19.73
CA THR A 185 -17.63 5.93 -20.97
C THR A 185 -17.55 7.08 -21.98
N THR A 186 -18.53 8.01 -21.99
CA THR A 186 -18.77 8.97 -23.09
C THR A 186 -18.78 10.44 -22.68
N TRP A 187 -18.66 10.77 -21.39
CA TRP A 187 -18.75 12.15 -20.88
C TRP A 187 -17.81 13.12 -21.62
N ASP A 188 -18.34 14.31 -21.93
CA ASP A 188 -17.59 15.37 -22.61
C ASP A 188 -17.04 16.39 -21.60
N PRO A 189 -15.72 16.61 -21.51
CA PRO A 189 -15.15 17.67 -20.69
C PRO A 189 -15.43 19.08 -21.23
N GLN A 190 -15.68 19.25 -22.53
CA GLN A 190 -15.69 20.56 -23.19
C GLN A 190 -16.67 21.58 -22.56
N PRO A 191 -17.94 21.25 -22.25
CA PRO A 191 -18.86 22.20 -21.60
C PRO A 191 -18.38 22.65 -20.20
N PHE A 192 -17.60 21.82 -19.52
CA PHE A 192 -17.04 22.09 -18.19
C PHE A 192 -15.71 22.86 -18.26
N VAL A 193 -14.98 22.75 -19.37
CA VAL A 193 -13.84 23.63 -19.68
C VAL A 193 -14.34 25.03 -20.03
N GLU A 194 -15.37 25.14 -20.87
CA GLU A 194 -15.95 26.43 -21.29
C GLU A 194 -16.55 27.25 -20.13
N ASN A 195 -17.13 26.57 -19.13
CA ASN A 195 -17.69 27.22 -17.94
C ASN A 195 -16.70 27.39 -16.77
N GLY A 196 -15.44 26.98 -16.94
CA GLY A 196 -14.35 27.12 -15.98
C GLY A 196 -14.32 26.10 -14.83
N THR A 197 -15.20 25.09 -14.82
CA THR A 197 -15.17 24.01 -13.81
C THR A 197 -13.94 23.11 -13.97
N LEU A 198 -13.49 22.91 -15.22
CA LEU A 198 -12.29 22.16 -15.58
C LEU A 198 -11.25 23.06 -16.25
N VAL A 199 -9.98 22.82 -15.95
CA VAL A 199 -8.84 23.39 -16.68
C VAL A 199 -7.95 22.24 -17.17
N LEU A 200 -7.66 22.20 -18.47
CA LEU A 200 -6.72 21.22 -19.04
C LEU A 200 -5.30 21.51 -18.54
N SER A 201 -4.78 20.64 -17.69
CA SER A 201 -3.43 20.73 -17.13
C SER A 201 -2.40 20.24 -18.15
N LYS A 202 -1.30 20.99 -18.25
CA LYS A 202 -0.13 20.69 -19.07
C LYS A 202 1.08 20.41 -18.19
N ARG A 203 2.08 19.74 -18.77
CA ARG A 203 3.35 19.44 -18.09
C ARG A 203 4.11 20.73 -17.80
N GLY A 204 4.69 20.84 -16.61
CA GLY A 204 5.38 22.04 -16.13
C GLY A 204 4.46 23.19 -15.71
N ASP A 205 3.14 23.00 -15.72
CA ASP A 205 2.23 23.93 -15.04
C ASP A 205 2.57 23.96 -13.53
N LYS A 206 2.52 25.13 -12.91
CA LYS A 206 2.72 25.19 -11.45
C LYS A 206 1.42 24.79 -10.75
N PRO A 207 1.44 23.90 -9.74
CA PRO A 207 0.26 23.67 -8.90
C PRO A 207 -0.14 24.98 -8.20
N THR A 208 -1.43 25.14 -7.91
CA THR A 208 -1.96 26.25 -7.11
C THR A 208 -1.16 26.38 -5.81
N GLN A 209 -0.46 27.49 -5.61
CA GLN A 209 0.48 27.62 -4.49
C GLN A 209 -0.29 27.59 -3.16
N GLY A 210 0.05 26.60 -2.31
CA GLY A 210 -0.63 26.41 -1.03
C GLY A 210 -2.00 25.75 -1.14
N ALA A 211 -2.29 24.99 -2.20
CA ALA A 211 -3.49 24.16 -2.30
C ALA A 211 -3.21 22.71 -2.77
N CYS A 212 -4.04 21.79 -2.25
CA CYS A 212 -4.26 20.45 -2.75
C CYS A 212 -5.17 20.56 -3.98
N VAL A 213 -4.61 20.26 -5.14
CA VAL A 213 -5.28 20.27 -6.42
C VAL A 213 -5.96 18.93 -6.67
N ASN A 214 -7.27 18.94 -6.89
CA ASN A 214 -8.02 17.76 -7.34
C ASN A 214 -7.98 17.66 -8.88
N TYR A 215 -7.81 16.46 -9.42
CA TYR A 215 -7.78 16.26 -10.86
C TYR A 215 -8.46 14.96 -11.31
N VAL A 216 -8.90 14.96 -12.56
CA VAL A 216 -9.38 13.79 -13.29
C VAL A 216 -8.58 13.59 -14.56
N ARG A 217 -8.33 12.33 -14.91
CA ARG A 217 -7.68 11.90 -16.14
C ARG A 217 -8.72 11.20 -17.01
N LYS A 218 -8.90 11.70 -18.22
CA LYS A 218 -9.64 11.02 -19.29
C LYS A 218 -8.63 10.27 -20.13
N ILE A 219 -8.73 8.94 -20.15
CA ILE A 219 -7.83 8.07 -20.88
C ILE A 219 -8.65 7.41 -21.98
N PRO A 220 -8.38 7.70 -23.27
CA PRO A 220 -9.03 6.99 -24.37
C PRO A 220 -8.80 5.50 -24.21
N THR A 221 -9.86 4.68 -24.30
CA THR A 221 -9.68 3.23 -24.30
C THR A 221 -9.25 2.81 -25.71
N PRO A 222 -8.24 1.94 -25.86
CA PRO A 222 -7.90 1.40 -27.16
C PRO A 222 -9.09 0.66 -27.75
N THR A 223 -9.52 1.10 -28.93
CA THR A 223 -10.40 0.32 -29.82
C THR A 223 -9.50 -0.68 -30.57
N PRO A 224 -9.35 -1.94 -30.12
CA PRO A 224 -10.42 -2.83 -29.63
C PRO A 224 -10.07 -3.72 -28.41
N ILE A 225 -10.96 -4.67 -28.07
CA ILE A 225 -10.79 -5.73 -27.06
C ILE A 225 -9.45 -6.51 -27.12
N GLN A 226 -8.77 -6.51 -28.27
CA GLN A 226 -7.43 -7.07 -28.44
C GLN A 226 -6.38 -6.47 -27.47
N ASP A 227 -6.39 -5.17 -27.20
CA ASP A 227 -5.30 -4.55 -26.42
C ASP A 227 -5.49 -4.78 -24.91
N LEU A 228 -6.75 -4.87 -24.48
CA LEU A 228 -7.15 -5.37 -23.16
C LEU A 228 -6.80 -6.87 -22.95
N THR A 229 -6.51 -7.61 -24.02
CA THR A 229 -6.01 -8.99 -23.94
C THR A 229 -4.57 -9.00 -23.44
N THR A 230 -3.72 -8.11 -23.95
CA THR A 230 -2.34 -7.89 -23.49
C THR A 230 -2.31 -7.42 -22.03
N TYR A 231 -3.28 -6.59 -21.63
CA TYR A 231 -3.49 -6.20 -20.24
C TYR A 231 -3.75 -7.41 -19.34
N LEU A 232 -4.73 -8.25 -19.69
CA LEU A 232 -5.10 -9.40 -18.85
C LEU A 232 -4.02 -10.48 -18.79
N CYS A 233 -3.25 -10.69 -19.86
CA CYS A 233 -2.06 -11.57 -19.83
C CYS A 233 -0.99 -11.10 -18.83
N SER A 234 -0.84 -9.78 -18.67
CA SER A 234 0.15 -9.18 -17.78
C SER A 234 -0.37 -9.04 -16.34
N PHE A 235 -1.67 -8.77 -16.20
CA PHE A 235 -2.34 -8.40 -14.95
C PHE A 235 -3.65 -9.19 -14.74
N PRO A 236 -3.60 -10.53 -14.66
CA PRO A 236 -4.79 -11.38 -14.58
C PRO A 236 -5.67 -11.10 -13.35
N ALA A 237 -5.14 -10.50 -12.28
CA ALA A 237 -5.92 -10.16 -11.08
C ALA A 237 -7.07 -9.17 -11.37
N ASP A 238 -6.95 -8.32 -12.39
CA ASP A 238 -7.95 -7.31 -12.76
C ASP A 238 -9.05 -7.83 -13.70
N ALA A 239 -9.12 -9.15 -13.94
CA ALA A 239 -10.10 -9.78 -14.82
C ALA A 239 -11.55 -9.39 -14.49
N GLY A 240 -11.95 -9.39 -13.22
CA GLY A 240 -13.31 -9.01 -12.82
C GLY A 240 -13.67 -7.57 -13.19
N ASN A 241 -12.78 -6.62 -12.90
CA ASN A 241 -12.97 -5.21 -13.24
C ASN A 241 -12.96 -4.97 -14.75
N THR A 242 -12.01 -5.60 -15.47
CA THR A 242 -11.86 -5.45 -16.93
C THR A 242 -13.06 -6.03 -17.67
N THR A 243 -13.58 -7.19 -17.24
CA THR A 243 -14.82 -7.78 -17.80
C THR A 243 -16.01 -6.85 -17.62
N LEU A 244 -16.17 -6.21 -16.45
CA LEU A 244 -17.24 -5.24 -16.25
C LEU A 244 -17.09 -4.00 -17.16
N GLN A 245 -15.89 -3.46 -17.31
CA GLN A 245 -15.62 -2.35 -18.23
C GLN A 245 -15.93 -2.70 -19.69
N LEU A 246 -15.55 -3.91 -20.14
CA LEU A 246 -15.87 -4.42 -21.47
C LEU A 246 -17.39 -4.52 -21.69
N LEU A 247 -18.13 -5.07 -20.72
CA LEU A 247 -19.59 -5.15 -20.78
C LEU A 247 -20.23 -3.74 -20.86
N MET A 248 -19.72 -2.77 -20.09
CA MET A 248 -20.15 -1.37 -20.12
C MET A 248 -19.73 -0.61 -21.40
N GLN A 249 -18.79 -1.14 -22.17
CA GLN A 249 -18.45 -0.66 -23.51
C GLN A 249 -19.29 -1.32 -24.63
N GLY A 250 -20.19 -2.24 -24.26
CA GLY A 250 -21.08 -2.95 -25.19
C GLY A 250 -20.50 -4.25 -25.76
N GLU A 251 -19.40 -4.77 -25.22
CA GLU A 251 -18.87 -6.08 -25.61
C GLU A 251 -19.73 -7.23 -25.07
N THR A 252 -19.93 -8.28 -25.88
CA THR A 252 -20.79 -9.40 -25.48
C THR A 252 -20.04 -10.40 -24.59
N PRO A 253 -20.70 -11.06 -23.61
CA PRO A 253 -20.07 -12.09 -22.79
C PRO A 253 -19.39 -13.19 -23.62
N THR A 254 -19.96 -13.57 -24.76
CA THR A 254 -19.38 -14.54 -25.70
C THR A 254 -18.06 -14.05 -26.31
N ARG A 255 -17.98 -12.78 -26.71
CA ARG A 255 -16.76 -12.19 -27.28
C ARG A 255 -15.68 -12.00 -26.23
N ILE A 256 -16.05 -11.59 -25.01
CA ILE A 256 -15.14 -11.52 -23.86
C ILE A 256 -14.59 -12.92 -23.55
N ARG A 257 -15.45 -13.93 -23.40
CA ARG A 257 -15.06 -15.33 -23.12
C ARG A 257 -14.12 -15.89 -24.18
N SER A 258 -14.41 -15.68 -25.46
CA SER A 258 -13.54 -16.16 -26.55
C SER A 258 -12.17 -15.47 -26.56
N THR A 259 -12.14 -14.15 -26.38
CA THR A 259 -10.89 -13.37 -26.43
C THR A 259 -10.03 -13.64 -25.21
N PHE A 260 -10.61 -13.60 -24.01
CA PHE A 260 -9.91 -13.87 -22.75
C PHE A 260 -9.48 -15.33 -22.65
N GLY A 261 -10.29 -16.28 -23.15
CA GLY A 261 -9.94 -17.70 -23.20
C GLY A 261 -8.69 -17.97 -24.03
N LYS A 262 -8.59 -17.37 -25.22
CA LYS A 262 -7.39 -17.46 -26.09
C LYS A 262 -6.15 -16.83 -25.46
N ALA A 263 -6.32 -15.74 -24.72
CA ALA A 263 -5.25 -15.11 -23.94
C ALA A 263 -4.65 -16.08 -22.91
N MET A 264 -5.57 -16.71 -22.15
CA MET A 264 -5.28 -17.53 -20.98
C MET A 264 -4.94 -18.99 -21.30
N GLU A 265 -5.17 -19.44 -22.53
CA GLU A 265 -4.72 -20.74 -23.06
C GLU A 265 -3.20 -20.92 -22.88
N SER A 266 -2.41 -19.88 -23.18
CA SER A 266 -0.95 -19.88 -22.97
C SER A 266 -0.51 -19.98 -21.50
N PHE A 267 -1.45 -19.90 -20.55
CA PHE A 267 -1.24 -20.07 -19.12
C PHE A 267 -1.98 -21.29 -18.55
N GLY A 268 -2.64 -22.12 -19.37
CA GLY A 268 -3.47 -23.23 -18.89
C GLY A 268 -4.73 -22.81 -18.13
N LEU A 269 -5.20 -21.58 -18.33
CA LEU A 269 -6.33 -20.97 -17.60
C LEU A 269 -7.59 -20.81 -18.47
N ASN A 270 -7.65 -21.44 -19.64
CA ASN A 270 -8.80 -21.42 -20.55
C ASN A 270 -10.10 -21.95 -19.89
N GLU A 271 -10.01 -23.04 -19.12
CA GLU A 271 -11.16 -23.58 -18.37
C GLU A 271 -11.58 -22.65 -17.22
N ALA A 272 -10.62 -22.00 -16.56
CA ALA A 272 -10.88 -21.02 -15.52
C ALA A 272 -11.64 -19.79 -16.05
N VAL A 273 -11.26 -19.29 -17.24
CA VAL A 273 -12.03 -18.27 -17.96
C VAL A 273 -13.43 -18.79 -18.31
N GLY A 274 -13.56 -20.07 -18.68
CA GLY A 274 -14.84 -20.73 -18.88
C GLY A 274 -15.77 -20.58 -17.67
N THR A 275 -15.37 -21.16 -16.53
CA THR A 275 -16.12 -21.14 -15.27
C THR A 275 -16.39 -19.72 -14.78
N PHE A 276 -15.41 -18.82 -14.89
CA PHE A 276 -15.57 -17.41 -14.54
C PHE A 276 -16.65 -16.73 -15.40
N MET A 277 -16.63 -16.91 -16.72
CA MET A 277 -17.59 -16.27 -17.60
C MET A 277 -19.00 -16.84 -17.49
N ASP A 278 -19.16 -18.12 -17.13
CA ASP A 278 -20.46 -18.68 -16.76
C ASP A 278 -21.00 -17.99 -15.49
N ALA A 279 -20.17 -17.86 -14.46
CA ALA A 279 -20.54 -17.11 -13.25
C ALA A 279 -20.84 -15.62 -13.52
N VAL A 280 -20.18 -14.99 -14.50
CA VAL A 280 -20.50 -13.62 -14.95
C VAL A 280 -21.88 -13.56 -15.62
N ILE A 281 -22.19 -14.50 -16.52
CA ILE A 281 -23.48 -14.56 -17.24
C ILE A 281 -24.64 -14.78 -16.27
N ASP A 282 -24.47 -15.70 -15.31
CA ASP A 282 -25.50 -16.04 -14.33
C ASP A 282 -25.64 -15.01 -13.19
N HIS A 283 -24.71 -14.05 -13.07
CA HIS A 283 -24.74 -13.09 -11.97
C HIS A 283 -25.90 -12.07 -12.12
N PRO A 284 -26.78 -11.89 -11.10
CA PRO A 284 -28.00 -11.08 -11.22
C PRO A 284 -27.80 -9.62 -11.65
N CYS A 285 -26.62 -9.03 -11.38
CA CYS A 285 -26.34 -7.65 -11.79
C CYS A 285 -26.07 -7.52 -13.30
N THR A 286 -25.56 -8.58 -13.95
CA THR A 286 -25.05 -8.53 -15.34
C THR A 286 -26.13 -8.16 -16.35
N ALA A 287 -27.32 -8.77 -16.26
CA ALA A 287 -28.43 -8.47 -17.16
C ALA A 287 -28.88 -6.99 -17.10
N GLY A 288 -28.76 -6.35 -15.93
CA GLY A 288 -29.08 -4.93 -15.77
C GLY A 288 -28.03 -3.97 -16.34
N LEU A 289 -26.82 -4.46 -16.65
CA LEU A 289 -25.68 -3.67 -17.12
C LEU A 289 -25.51 -3.77 -18.65
N LEU A 290 -25.87 -4.91 -19.26
CA LEU A 290 -25.83 -5.13 -20.71
C LEU A 290 -26.67 -4.14 -21.55
N HIS A 291 -27.57 -3.39 -20.92
CA HIS A 291 -28.48 -2.45 -21.58
C HIS A 291 -28.17 -0.97 -21.33
N THR A 292 -27.14 -0.62 -20.52
CA THR A 292 -26.94 0.78 -20.10
C THR A 292 -26.16 1.63 -21.11
N HIS A 293 -25.32 1.04 -21.96
CA HIS A 293 -24.51 1.79 -22.92
C HIS A 293 -24.52 1.14 -24.30
N ALA A 294 -24.82 1.92 -25.34
CA ALA A 294 -24.63 1.49 -26.72
C ALA A 294 -23.12 1.42 -27.04
N ALA A 295 -22.72 0.41 -27.82
CA ALA A 295 -21.32 0.25 -28.22
C ALA A 295 -20.81 1.50 -28.96
N ASN A 296 -19.93 2.25 -28.31
CA ASN A 296 -19.40 3.52 -28.82
C ASN A 296 -17.89 3.40 -29.08
N PRO A 297 -17.41 3.62 -30.32
CA PRO A 297 -15.98 3.56 -30.66
C PRO A 297 -15.13 4.70 -30.08
N LYS A 298 -15.68 5.55 -29.19
CA LYS A 298 -14.96 6.62 -28.48
C LYS A 298 -15.11 6.51 -26.96
N SER A 299 -15.06 5.29 -26.40
CA SER A 299 -15.05 5.09 -24.96
C SER A 299 -13.76 5.62 -24.30
N SER A 300 -13.87 5.97 -23.03
CA SER A 300 -12.73 6.31 -22.17
C SER A 300 -12.84 5.62 -20.81
N VAL A 301 -11.70 5.42 -20.15
CA VAL A 301 -11.62 5.10 -18.72
C VAL A 301 -11.20 6.34 -17.94
N PHE A 302 -11.52 6.32 -16.66
CA PHE A 302 -11.40 7.45 -15.75
C PHE A 302 -10.33 7.17 -14.70
N TYR A 303 -9.60 8.19 -14.26
CA TYR A 303 -8.79 8.12 -13.04
C TYR A 303 -8.86 9.45 -12.30
N ALA A 304 -9.09 9.45 -10.99
CA ALA A 304 -9.11 10.66 -10.18
C ALA A 304 -8.05 10.66 -9.09
N GLY A 305 -7.44 11.81 -8.82
CA GLY A 305 -6.40 11.94 -7.80
C GLY A 305 -6.25 13.37 -7.28
N ILE A 306 -5.29 13.51 -6.36
CA ILE A 306 -4.92 14.78 -5.72
C ILE A 306 -3.41 14.99 -5.80
N THR A 307 -2.98 16.24 -5.86
CA THR A 307 -1.56 16.64 -5.80
C THR A 307 -1.40 17.94 -5.03
N GLY A 308 -0.34 18.06 -4.22
CA GLY A 308 0.05 19.33 -3.56
C GLY A 308 1.50 19.75 -3.88
N THR A 309 2.20 18.99 -4.72
CA THR A 309 3.66 19.13 -4.93
C THR A 309 4.05 19.31 -6.39
N VAL A 310 3.29 18.74 -7.33
CA VAL A 310 3.54 18.78 -8.79
C VAL A 310 2.26 19.10 -9.55
N ALA A 311 2.39 19.43 -10.84
CA ALA A 311 1.22 19.60 -11.71
C ALA A 311 0.38 18.30 -11.77
N PRO A 312 -0.96 18.40 -11.92
CA PRO A 312 -1.81 17.23 -12.18
C PRO A 312 -1.32 16.34 -13.33
N ALA A 313 -0.88 16.96 -14.44
CA ALA A 313 -0.34 16.25 -15.60
C ALA A 313 1.02 15.58 -15.32
N ASP A 314 1.91 16.25 -14.57
CA ASP A 314 3.24 15.71 -14.23
C ASP A 314 3.14 14.54 -13.24
N ARG A 315 2.12 14.55 -12.37
CA ARG A 315 1.85 13.45 -11.43
C ARG A 315 1.71 12.08 -12.10
N CYS A 316 1.37 12.04 -13.39
CA CYS A 316 1.29 10.79 -14.15
C CYS A 316 2.64 10.05 -14.21
N PHE A 317 3.76 10.78 -14.18
CA PHE A 317 5.10 10.20 -14.12
C PHE A 317 5.45 9.72 -12.72
N ASP A 318 5.23 10.56 -11.69
CA ASP A 318 5.40 10.16 -10.28
C ASP A 318 4.69 8.83 -9.99
N ASP A 319 3.46 8.68 -10.51
CA ASP A 319 2.64 7.49 -10.29
C ASP A 319 3.28 6.23 -10.92
N VAL A 320 3.90 6.37 -12.10
CA VAL A 320 4.61 5.29 -12.83
C VAL A 320 5.94 4.95 -12.17
N GLU A 321 6.74 5.95 -11.79
CA GLU A 321 8.05 5.74 -11.14
C GLU A 321 7.89 5.17 -9.73
N ALA A 322 6.95 5.68 -8.94
CA ALA A 322 6.71 5.23 -7.56
C ALA A 322 5.88 3.94 -7.46
N GLY A 323 5.41 3.37 -8.57
CA GLY A 323 4.59 2.15 -8.62
C GLY A 323 3.30 2.19 -7.78
N SER A 324 2.89 3.38 -7.32
CA SER A 324 1.98 3.55 -6.18
C SER A 324 0.51 3.31 -6.52
N HIS A 325 0.18 3.21 -7.80
CA HIS A 325 -1.18 3.03 -8.30
C HIS A 325 -1.25 1.93 -9.36
N VAL A 326 -1.05 0.69 -8.89
CA VAL A 326 -0.90 -0.54 -9.68
C VAL A 326 -1.76 -0.57 -10.95
N ARG A 327 -3.09 -0.45 -10.88
CA ARG A 327 -3.99 -0.60 -12.05
C ARG A 327 -3.77 0.46 -13.13
N ILE A 328 -3.63 1.73 -12.78
CA ILE A 328 -3.39 2.78 -13.78
C ILE A 328 -1.99 2.64 -14.38
N VAL A 329 -0.96 2.38 -13.58
CA VAL A 329 0.42 2.18 -14.06
C VAL A 329 0.49 0.96 -14.98
N ASN A 330 -0.13 -0.15 -14.59
CA ASN A 330 -0.29 -1.36 -15.39
C ASN A 330 -0.98 -1.06 -16.73
N TYR A 331 -2.05 -0.26 -16.72
CA TYR A 331 -2.77 0.12 -17.93
C TYR A 331 -1.83 0.90 -18.86
N LEU A 332 -1.28 2.02 -18.38
CA LEU A 332 -0.36 2.89 -19.14
C LEU A 332 0.92 2.17 -19.61
N SER A 333 1.29 1.03 -19.03
CA SER A 333 2.51 0.29 -19.38
C SER A 333 2.46 -0.48 -20.70
N ILE A 334 1.26 -0.67 -21.28
CA ILE A 334 1.05 -1.60 -22.41
C ILE A 334 1.23 -0.94 -23.78
N GLU A 335 0.88 0.34 -23.91
CA GLU A 335 1.12 1.12 -25.12
C GLU A 335 1.81 2.44 -24.77
N GLN A 336 2.89 2.77 -25.47
CA GLN A 336 3.75 3.91 -25.15
C GLN A 336 3.17 5.26 -25.64
N ASP A 337 2.12 5.23 -26.45
CA ASP A 337 1.60 6.37 -27.22
C ASP A 337 0.27 6.93 -26.68
N TRP A 338 -0.19 6.51 -25.50
CA TRP A 338 -1.45 6.99 -24.94
C TRP A 338 -1.39 8.45 -24.49
N VAL A 339 -2.13 9.29 -25.21
CA VAL A 339 -2.38 10.68 -24.83
C VAL A 339 -3.45 10.72 -23.73
N CYS A 340 -2.99 10.85 -22.48
CA CYS A 340 -3.86 11.05 -21.33
C CYS A 340 -4.18 12.55 -21.15
N GLU A 341 -5.46 12.92 -21.21
CA GLU A 341 -5.91 14.27 -20.93
C GLU A 341 -6.14 14.42 -19.41
N THR A 342 -5.40 15.33 -18.77
CA THR A 342 -5.55 15.60 -17.33
C THR A 342 -6.22 16.94 -17.11
N TYR A 343 -7.34 16.95 -16.38
CA TYR A 343 -8.13 18.13 -16.07
C TYR A 343 -8.11 18.41 -14.56
N HIS A 344 -7.77 19.64 -14.19
CA HIS A 344 -7.89 20.21 -12.85
C HIS A 344 -9.34 20.60 -12.57
N LEU A 345 -9.89 20.18 -11.41
CA LEU A 345 -11.19 20.59 -10.90
C LEU A 345 -11.03 21.82 -9.99
N VAL A 346 -11.18 23.02 -10.58
CA VAL A 346 -10.79 24.30 -9.94
C VAL A 346 -11.55 24.59 -8.64
N ASP A 347 -12.87 24.34 -8.65
CA ASP A 347 -13.78 24.73 -7.57
C ASP A 347 -13.59 23.96 -6.25
N ILE A 348 -12.84 22.86 -6.24
CA ILE A 348 -12.64 21.97 -5.08
C ILE A 348 -11.18 21.90 -4.60
N ASP A 349 -10.34 22.84 -5.02
CA ASP A 349 -9.01 23.02 -4.44
C ASP A 349 -9.12 23.29 -2.94
N THR A 350 -8.30 22.61 -2.13
CA THR A 350 -8.33 22.73 -0.66
C THR A 350 -7.01 23.28 -0.14
N PRO A 351 -6.98 24.15 0.89
CA PRO A 351 -5.74 24.69 1.43
C PRO A 351 -4.72 23.61 1.80
N PHE A 352 -3.45 23.83 1.51
CA PHE A 352 -2.34 22.88 1.70
C PHE A 352 -1.16 23.57 2.37
N ASP A 353 -1.10 23.43 3.70
CA ASP A 353 -0.02 24.00 4.50
C ASP A 353 1.27 23.16 4.41
N ASN A 354 1.14 21.85 4.20
CA ASN A 354 2.26 20.90 4.12
C ASN A 354 1.81 19.52 3.57
N PRO A 355 2.75 18.67 3.09
CA PRO A 355 2.48 17.30 2.60
C PRO A 355 1.70 16.37 3.54
N LEU A 356 1.74 16.59 4.86
CA LEU A 356 0.97 15.78 5.81
C LEU A 356 -0.52 16.11 5.76
N HIS A 357 -0.92 17.30 5.30
CA HIS A 357 -2.33 17.69 5.21
C HIS A 357 -3.12 16.77 4.27
N VAL A 358 -2.53 16.35 3.15
CA VAL A 358 -3.06 15.31 2.25
C VAL A 358 -3.31 13.97 2.98
N ARG A 359 -2.42 13.58 3.90
CA ARG A 359 -2.48 12.30 4.62
C ARG A 359 -3.39 12.32 5.85
N THR A 360 -3.87 13.50 6.29
CA THR A 360 -4.53 13.70 7.59
C THR A 360 -5.86 14.45 7.54
N SER A 361 -6.13 15.21 6.47
CA SER A 361 -7.37 15.98 6.33
C SER A 361 -8.56 15.12 5.94
N PRO A 362 -9.64 15.07 6.75
CA PRO A 362 -10.89 14.43 6.35
C PRO A 362 -11.51 15.11 5.13
N THR A 363 -11.35 16.43 4.96
CA THR A 363 -11.93 17.18 3.84
C THR A 363 -11.29 16.78 2.51
N VAL A 364 -9.94 16.82 2.42
CA VAL A 364 -9.20 16.37 1.23
C VAL A 364 -9.55 14.91 0.91
N SER A 365 -9.58 14.07 1.95
CA SER A 365 -9.93 12.66 1.85
C SER A 365 -11.35 12.41 1.31
N HIS A 366 -12.33 13.16 1.77
CA HIS A 366 -13.71 13.01 1.34
C HIS A 366 -13.91 13.52 -0.08
N LEU A 367 -13.27 14.64 -0.46
CA LEU A 367 -13.30 15.13 -1.84
C LEU A 367 -12.72 14.10 -2.82
N GLU A 368 -11.53 13.55 -2.54
CA GLU A 368 -10.93 12.53 -3.39
C GLU A 368 -11.84 11.30 -3.53
N ARG A 369 -12.48 10.86 -2.44
CA ARG A 369 -13.44 9.74 -2.47
C ARG A 369 -14.70 10.07 -3.28
N ILE A 370 -15.24 11.29 -3.16
CA ILE A 370 -16.42 11.74 -3.92
C ILE A 370 -16.10 11.70 -5.42
N VAL A 371 -14.98 12.29 -5.85
CA VAL A 371 -14.58 12.31 -7.25
C VAL A 371 -14.33 10.88 -7.78
N ARG A 372 -13.70 10.00 -6.99
CA ARG A 372 -13.48 8.59 -7.36
C ARG A 372 -14.78 7.78 -7.45
N ALA A 373 -15.71 7.97 -6.51
CA ALA A 373 -17.01 7.28 -6.51
C ALA A 373 -17.81 7.57 -7.78
N CYS A 374 -17.71 8.80 -8.30
CA CYS A 374 -18.40 9.23 -9.52
C CYS A 374 -17.93 8.51 -10.80
N GLY A 375 -16.74 7.90 -10.80
CA GLY A 375 -16.23 7.12 -11.93
C GLY A 375 -16.71 5.66 -12.00
N GLY A 376 -17.40 5.17 -10.95
CA GLY A 376 -17.99 3.82 -10.92
C GLY A 376 -17.00 2.71 -11.26
N ALA A 377 -17.41 1.76 -12.10
CA ALA A 377 -16.55 0.71 -12.64
C ALA A 377 -15.55 1.16 -13.72
N MET A 378 -15.73 2.35 -14.32
CA MET A 378 -14.78 2.92 -15.29
C MET A 378 -13.55 3.57 -14.62
N ALA A 379 -13.53 3.66 -13.28
CA ALA A 379 -12.40 4.19 -12.51
C ALA A 379 -11.22 3.20 -12.45
N MET A 380 -10.06 3.63 -12.93
CA MET A 380 -8.77 2.91 -12.90
C MET A 380 -8.03 3.06 -11.57
N ASN A 381 -8.64 3.70 -10.59
CA ASN A 381 -8.13 3.80 -9.23
C ASN A 381 -8.13 2.43 -8.54
N SER A 382 -6.94 1.88 -8.25
CA SER A 382 -6.81 0.68 -7.39
C SER A 382 -7.21 0.91 -5.94
N ALA A 383 -6.99 2.14 -5.45
CA ALA A 383 -7.32 2.55 -4.09
C ALA A 383 -8.58 3.43 -4.08
N HIS A 384 -9.39 3.36 -3.02
CA HIS A 384 -10.66 4.09 -2.93
C HIS A 384 -10.52 5.60 -2.66
N GLY A 385 -9.32 6.08 -2.32
CA GLY A 385 -9.01 7.49 -2.12
C GLY A 385 -9.10 7.96 -0.66
N GLY A 386 -8.32 9.01 -0.38
CA GLY A 386 -8.25 9.74 0.88
C GLY A 386 -7.50 9.02 2.00
N LEU A 387 -7.78 9.46 3.23
CA LEU A 387 -7.85 8.53 4.36
C LEU A 387 -8.80 7.42 3.90
N GLN A 388 -8.26 6.23 3.66
CA GLN A 388 -9.06 5.16 3.10
C GLN A 388 -10.32 4.97 3.96
N PRO A 389 -11.49 4.78 3.31
CA PRO A 389 -12.73 4.56 4.02
C PRO A 389 -12.54 3.48 5.06
N LEU A 390 -12.89 3.85 6.28
CA LEU A 390 -12.84 2.97 7.42
C LEU A 390 -13.76 1.78 7.14
N LEU A 391 -13.15 0.60 6.96
CA LEU A 391 -13.82 -0.66 6.63
C LEU A 391 -14.86 -0.98 7.71
N LEU A 392 -16.13 -0.97 7.34
CA LEU A 392 -17.20 -1.41 8.23
C LEU A 392 -17.13 -2.94 8.31
N PRO A 393 -16.97 -3.53 9.51
CA PRO A 393 -17.12 -4.97 9.67
C PRO A 393 -18.51 -5.41 9.19
N SER A 394 -18.61 -6.66 8.72
CA SER A 394 -19.90 -7.25 8.36
C SER A 394 -20.88 -7.19 9.53
N SER A 395 -22.20 -7.27 9.27
CA SER A 395 -23.21 -7.31 10.33
C SER A 395 -22.91 -8.38 11.39
N GLN A 396 -22.47 -9.57 10.96
CA GLN A 396 -22.04 -10.67 11.85
C GLN A 396 -20.83 -10.28 12.72
N HIS A 397 -19.85 -9.58 12.18
CA HIS A 397 -18.74 -9.05 12.98
C HIS A 397 -19.21 -7.94 13.93
N LEU A 398 -20.08 -7.02 13.49
CA LEU A 398 -20.65 -5.98 14.36
C LEU A 398 -21.50 -6.58 15.49
N GLU A 399 -22.28 -7.62 15.22
CA GLU A 399 -23.01 -8.39 16.23
C GLU A 399 -22.05 -9.03 17.24
N LEU A 400 -20.97 -9.67 16.79
CA LEU A 400 -19.94 -10.21 17.66
C LEU A 400 -19.23 -9.13 18.50
N LEU A 401 -18.87 -8.00 17.91
CA LEU A 401 -18.21 -6.88 18.60
C LEU A 401 -19.17 -6.23 19.63
N ASN A 402 -20.45 -6.07 19.28
CA ASN A 402 -21.49 -5.60 20.20
C ASN A 402 -21.73 -6.61 21.33
N HIS A 403 -21.72 -7.91 21.05
CA HIS A 403 -21.81 -8.95 22.08
C HIS A 403 -20.61 -8.91 23.02
N ILE A 404 -19.38 -8.83 22.48
CA ILE A 404 -18.15 -8.65 23.27
C ILE A 404 -18.25 -7.42 24.16
N ARG A 405 -18.69 -6.28 23.62
CA ARG A 405 -18.91 -5.04 24.37
C ARG A 405 -20.01 -5.18 25.44
N SER A 406 -21.01 -6.04 25.24
CA SER A 406 -22.07 -6.29 26.22
C SER A 406 -21.64 -7.18 27.40
N ILE A 407 -20.61 -8.01 27.21
CA ILE A 407 -20.07 -8.91 28.24
C ILE A 407 -18.76 -8.41 28.86
N GLN A 408 -18.07 -7.46 28.22
CA GLN A 408 -16.95 -6.75 28.82
C GLN A 408 -17.46 -5.86 29.97
N PRO A 409 -16.70 -5.75 31.08
CA PRO A 409 -16.92 -4.68 32.06
C PRO A 409 -16.90 -3.31 31.35
N GLN A 410 -17.76 -2.39 31.78
CA GLN A 410 -17.78 -1.04 31.16
C GLN A 410 -16.50 -0.24 31.43
N ASP A 411 -15.78 -0.57 32.52
CA ASP A 411 -14.39 -0.17 32.66
C ASP A 411 -13.51 -1.03 31.75
N PRO A 412 -12.71 -0.43 30.83
CA PRO A 412 -11.70 -1.18 30.11
C PRO A 412 -10.72 -1.78 31.13
N TYR A 413 -10.12 -2.92 30.77
CA TYR A 413 -9.22 -3.69 31.64
C TYR A 413 -8.31 -2.79 32.47
N PRO A 414 -8.12 -3.06 33.78
CA PRO A 414 -7.15 -2.36 34.62
C PRO A 414 -5.72 -2.79 34.26
N LEU A 415 -5.32 -2.44 33.03
CA LEU A 415 -3.96 -2.13 32.66
C LEU A 415 -3.56 -0.99 33.61
N GLY A 416 -2.78 -1.31 34.64
CA GLY A 416 -2.57 -0.43 35.80
C GLY A 416 -2.30 1.01 35.36
N GLU A 417 -3.01 1.97 35.93
CA GLU A 417 -3.01 3.36 35.43
C GLU A 417 -1.61 3.98 35.49
N GLU A 418 -0.85 3.62 36.53
CA GLU A 418 0.51 4.09 36.77
C GLU A 418 1.55 3.49 35.83
N ARG A 419 2.39 4.37 35.27
CA ARG A 419 3.53 4.01 34.43
C ARG A 419 4.61 3.34 35.28
N ASP A 420 5.06 2.14 34.86
CA ASP A 420 6.24 1.51 35.45
C ASP A 420 7.51 2.22 34.95
N HIS A 421 7.93 3.25 35.68
CA HIS A 421 9.12 4.05 35.36
C HIS A 421 10.42 3.24 35.40
N VAL A 422 10.49 2.18 36.23
CA VAL A 422 11.68 1.33 36.35
C VAL A 422 11.81 0.45 35.10
N LEU A 423 10.72 -0.21 34.72
CA LEU A 423 10.64 -0.98 33.49
C LEU A 423 10.85 -0.11 32.25
N ALA A 424 10.25 1.08 32.20
CA ALA A 424 10.46 2.03 31.10
C ALA A 424 11.95 2.36 30.91
N LYS A 425 12.66 2.66 32.01
CA LYS A 425 14.11 2.91 31.99
C LYS A 425 14.90 1.67 31.56
N GLN A 426 14.51 0.48 32.01
CA GLN A 426 15.13 -0.78 31.61
C GLN A 426 14.95 -1.04 30.11
N ILE A 427 13.73 -0.90 29.57
CA ILE A 427 13.43 -1.03 28.14
C ILE A 427 14.26 -0.05 27.32
N CYS A 428 14.35 1.22 27.72
CA CYS A 428 15.21 2.19 27.05
C CYS A 428 16.67 1.72 26.98
N LYS A 429 17.25 1.25 28.10
CA LYS A 429 18.63 0.69 28.11
C LYS A 429 18.78 -0.49 27.14
N LEU A 430 17.80 -1.38 27.07
CA LEU A 430 17.85 -2.56 26.18
C LEU A 430 17.74 -2.19 24.70
N LEU A 431 16.96 -1.15 24.37
CA LEU A 431 16.86 -0.59 23.03
C LEU A 431 18.11 0.19 22.65
N ASP A 432 18.69 0.97 23.57
CA ASP A 432 19.99 1.63 23.36
C ASP A 432 21.10 0.62 23.04
N ALA A 433 21.20 -0.47 23.80
CA ALA A 433 22.16 -1.55 23.51
C ALA A 433 21.87 -2.29 22.19
N GLU A 434 20.65 -2.23 21.64
CA GLU A 434 20.33 -2.75 20.29
C GLU A 434 20.77 -1.75 19.21
N VAL A 435 20.63 -0.44 19.45
CA VAL A 435 21.16 0.62 18.57
C VAL A 435 22.68 0.61 18.52
N ASP A 436 23.35 0.51 19.67
CA ASP A 436 24.81 0.49 19.75
C ASP A 436 25.41 -0.73 19.03
N PHE A 437 24.69 -1.86 19.02
CA PHE A 437 25.10 -3.09 18.34
C PHE A 437 24.85 -3.03 16.82
N PHE A 438 23.64 -2.67 16.38
CA PHE A 438 23.27 -2.70 14.96
C PHE A 438 23.70 -1.43 14.20
N GLY A 439 23.82 -0.28 14.87
CA GLY A 439 24.14 1.00 14.25
C GLY A 439 25.40 0.99 13.37
N PRO A 440 26.53 0.43 13.82
CA PRO A 440 27.75 0.29 13.01
C PRO A 440 27.64 -0.70 11.84
N LEU A 441 26.61 -1.55 11.80
CA LEU A 441 26.45 -2.65 10.84
C LEU A 441 25.55 -2.30 9.64
N HIS A 442 25.01 -1.07 9.59
CA HIS A 442 24.05 -0.65 8.57
C HIS A 442 24.48 0.61 7.83
N HIS A 443 24.21 0.62 6.52
CA HIS A 443 24.46 1.74 5.61
C HIS A 443 23.46 2.88 5.80
N VAL A 444 22.20 2.58 6.19
CA VAL A 444 21.22 3.59 6.60
C VAL A 444 21.28 3.79 8.11
N GLN A 445 21.72 4.98 8.53
CA GLN A 445 21.65 5.40 9.92
C GLN A 445 20.20 5.74 10.30
N ILE A 446 19.64 5.04 11.29
CA ILE A 446 18.31 5.35 11.83
C ILE A 446 18.27 6.74 12.46
N MET A 447 17.30 7.57 12.07
CA MET A 447 17.24 8.95 12.52
C MET A 447 16.94 9.06 14.03
N PRO A 448 17.51 10.04 14.76
CA PRO A 448 17.22 10.21 16.19
C PRO A 448 15.74 10.41 16.53
N ALA A 449 14.94 10.93 15.58
CA ALA A 449 13.48 11.02 15.71
C ALA A 449 12.81 9.63 15.69
N ALA A 450 13.21 8.77 14.75
CA ALA A 450 12.75 7.38 14.65
C ALA A 450 13.08 6.59 15.92
N LEU A 451 14.31 6.72 16.45
CA LEU A 451 14.72 6.09 17.71
C LEU A 451 13.85 6.53 18.90
N ARG A 452 13.51 7.82 19.01
CA ARG A 452 12.58 8.30 20.05
C ARG A 452 11.20 7.65 19.91
N GLN A 453 10.70 7.46 18.69
CA GLN A 453 9.42 6.78 18.47
C GLN A 453 9.50 5.29 18.81
N VAL A 454 10.53 4.56 18.38
CA VAL A 454 10.73 3.13 18.71
C VAL A 454 10.74 2.94 20.23
N LYS A 455 11.41 3.83 20.99
CA LYS A 455 11.36 3.82 22.46
C LYS A 455 9.97 4.18 22.98
N GLY A 456 9.35 5.25 22.49
CA GLY A 456 8.07 5.74 23.00
C GLY A 456 6.91 4.75 22.83
N LYS A 457 6.85 4.05 21.68
CA LYS A 457 5.90 2.95 21.39
C LYS A 457 5.94 1.79 22.41
N VAL A 458 6.97 1.72 23.25
CA VAL A 458 7.18 0.65 24.24
C VAL A 458 7.29 1.23 25.65
N ALA A 459 8.30 2.05 25.91
CA ALA A 459 8.68 2.53 27.25
C ALA A 459 7.78 3.63 27.82
N ASP A 460 7.06 4.40 26.99
CA ASP A 460 6.09 5.38 27.50
C ASP A 460 4.73 4.73 27.80
N VAL A 461 4.34 3.74 26.99
CA VAL A 461 3.02 3.09 27.03
C VAL A 461 2.96 1.84 27.89
N VAL A 462 4.10 1.29 28.32
CA VAL A 462 4.12 0.06 29.14
C VAL A 462 3.42 0.26 30.48
N ARG A 463 2.55 -0.69 30.82
CA ARG A 463 1.86 -0.83 32.11
C ARG A 463 1.90 -2.30 32.53
N ARG A 464 1.94 -2.54 33.85
CA ARG A 464 1.95 -3.90 34.42
C ARG A 464 0.69 -4.15 35.25
N LEU A 465 0.16 -5.37 35.13
CA LEU A 465 -0.84 -5.93 36.03
C LEU A 465 -0.19 -7.13 36.74
N LYS A 466 -0.11 -7.10 38.07
CA LYS A 466 0.52 -8.16 38.89
C LYS A 466 1.93 -8.54 38.40
N GLY A 467 2.75 -7.54 38.06
CA GLY A 467 4.13 -7.73 37.61
C GLY A 467 4.32 -8.09 36.12
N ARG A 468 3.23 -8.28 35.35
CA ARG A 468 3.29 -8.69 33.94
C ARG A 468 2.65 -7.65 33.02
N VAL A 469 3.21 -7.45 31.83
CA VAL A 469 2.53 -6.68 30.78
C VAL A 469 1.37 -7.53 30.23
N VAL A 470 0.19 -6.94 30.04
CA VAL A 470 -0.99 -7.75 29.64
C VAL A 470 -0.97 -8.11 28.16
N LEU A 471 -0.63 -7.14 27.30
CA LEU A 471 -0.62 -7.29 25.85
C LEU A 471 0.67 -6.69 25.30
N VAL A 472 1.33 -7.37 24.39
CA VAL A 472 2.41 -6.85 23.55
C VAL A 472 2.10 -7.20 22.10
N GLU A 473 2.27 -6.22 21.21
CA GLU A 473 1.99 -6.38 19.79
C GLU A 473 3.28 -6.36 18.97
N LEU A 474 3.40 -7.31 18.05
CA LEU A 474 4.60 -7.53 17.24
C LEU A 474 4.28 -7.46 15.74
N THR A 475 5.07 -6.67 15.02
CA THR A 475 5.09 -6.67 13.56
C THR A 475 6.50 -6.99 13.03
N LYS A 476 6.64 -7.12 11.71
CA LYS A 476 7.93 -7.36 11.06
C LYS A 476 8.80 -6.10 10.99
N ASP A 477 8.36 -5.09 10.25
CA ASP A 477 9.21 -4.02 9.75
C ASP A 477 8.70 -2.67 10.26
N ILE A 478 9.62 -1.80 10.68
CA ILE A 478 9.38 -0.36 10.65
C ILE A 478 9.50 0.10 9.18
N PRO A 479 8.55 0.88 8.63
CA PRO A 479 8.66 1.38 7.26
C PRO A 479 9.89 2.27 7.08
N GLU A 480 10.38 2.38 5.84
CA GLU A 480 11.55 3.21 5.51
C GLU A 480 11.33 4.68 5.89
N GLU A 481 10.13 5.22 5.64
CA GLU A 481 9.78 6.57 6.08
C GLU A 481 9.79 6.70 7.62
N GLY A 482 9.59 5.59 8.34
CA GLY A 482 9.75 5.53 9.79
C GLY A 482 11.21 5.63 10.22
N ILE A 483 12.11 4.88 9.59
CA ILE A 483 13.57 4.90 9.89
C ILE A 483 14.20 6.26 9.54
N LEU A 484 13.75 6.87 8.44
CA LEU A 484 14.14 8.23 8.03
C LEU A 484 13.47 9.33 8.88
N GLY A 485 12.56 8.99 9.81
CA GLY A 485 11.88 9.95 10.68
C GLY A 485 10.84 10.83 9.96
N CYS A 486 10.44 10.44 8.75
CA CYS A 486 9.44 11.11 7.91
C CYS A 486 7.99 10.82 8.32
N CYS A 487 7.75 9.81 9.17
CA CYS A 487 6.46 9.58 9.82
C CYS A 487 6.61 9.54 11.35
N GLY A 488 5.51 9.73 12.10
CA GLY A 488 5.52 9.70 13.57
C GLY A 488 5.47 8.30 14.21
N GLY A 489 5.57 7.23 13.40
CA GLY A 489 5.49 5.84 13.85
C GLY A 489 4.05 5.31 13.97
N TYR A 490 3.89 4.00 14.16
CA TYR A 490 2.65 3.20 13.94
C TYR A 490 1.29 3.82 14.37
N TRP A 491 1.22 4.64 15.42
CA TRP A 491 -0.04 5.26 15.90
C TRP A 491 -0.25 6.74 15.50
N ASP A 492 0.67 7.31 14.72
CA ASP A 492 0.65 8.70 14.25
C ASP A 492 -0.33 8.91 13.08
N ALA A 493 -0.77 10.15 12.85
CA ALA A 493 -1.69 10.48 11.77
C ALA A 493 -1.12 10.24 10.36
N THR A 494 0.21 10.24 10.20
CA THR A 494 0.93 10.16 8.91
C THR A 494 1.18 8.74 8.39
N VAL A 495 0.84 7.72 9.17
CA VAL A 495 1.10 6.30 8.86
C VAL A 495 0.31 5.78 7.66
N GLY A 496 0.76 4.62 7.17
CA GLY A 496 0.12 3.85 6.12
C GLY A 496 -1.25 3.26 6.51
N LEU A 497 -1.80 2.44 5.62
CA LEU A 497 -3.20 2.00 5.66
C LEU A 497 -3.48 1.01 6.79
N GLY A 498 -2.74 -0.10 6.86
CA GLY A 498 -2.95 -1.15 7.88
C GLY A 498 -3.01 -0.64 9.33
N PRO A 499 -2.09 0.23 9.79
CA PRO A 499 -2.18 0.81 11.15
C PRO A 499 -3.40 1.71 11.37
N LYS A 500 -3.89 2.41 10.32
CA LYS A 500 -5.13 3.19 10.36
C LYS A 500 -6.37 2.30 10.44
N GLU A 501 -6.39 1.18 9.73
CA GLU A 501 -7.44 0.17 9.78
C GLU A 501 -7.48 -0.52 11.14
N ASP A 502 -6.32 -0.89 11.70
CA ASP A 502 -6.24 -1.46 13.04
C ASP A 502 -6.81 -0.51 14.11
N ARG A 503 -6.37 0.75 14.09
CA ARG A 503 -6.92 1.81 14.95
C ARG A 503 -8.43 1.96 14.78
N HIS A 504 -8.97 1.83 13.57
CA HIS A 504 -10.40 1.89 13.34
C HIS A 504 -11.16 0.71 13.95
N LEU A 505 -10.72 -0.53 13.69
CA LEU A 505 -11.36 -1.73 14.22
C LEU A 505 -11.42 -1.69 15.75
N ARG A 506 -10.37 -1.17 16.41
CA ARG A 506 -10.37 -0.94 17.85
C ARG A 506 -11.29 0.18 18.30
N ARG A 507 -11.45 1.25 17.51
CA ARG A 507 -12.43 2.32 17.80
C ARG A 507 -13.88 1.81 17.78
N ILE A 508 -14.19 0.74 17.06
CA ILE A 508 -15.53 0.12 17.09
C ILE A 508 -15.80 -0.51 18.47
N LEU A 509 -14.78 -1.10 19.09
CA LEU A 509 -14.85 -1.62 20.47
C LEU A 509 -14.74 -0.52 21.53
N HIS A 510 -13.91 0.49 21.27
CA HIS A 510 -13.54 1.56 22.20
C HIS A 510 -13.69 2.93 21.53
N PRO A 511 -14.91 3.51 21.50
CA PRO A 511 -15.21 4.77 20.81
C PRO A 511 -14.39 5.97 21.29
N GLU A 512 -13.75 5.87 22.46
CA GLU A 512 -12.88 6.88 23.05
C GLU A 512 -11.58 7.09 22.26
N ILE A 513 -11.16 6.11 21.44
CA ILE A 513 -9.96 6.20 20.59
C ILE A 513 -10.22 7.24 19.48
N PRO A 514 -9.46 8.36 19.41
CA PRO A 514 -9.67 9.39 18.40
C PRO A 514 -9.60 8.81 16.97
N ALA A 515 -10.48 9.29 16.09
CA ALA A 515 -10.51 8.82 14.70
C ALA A 515 -9.33 9.31 13.84
N VAL A 516 -8.80 10.49 14.15
CA VAL A 516 -7.77 11.21 13.40
C VAL A 516 -6.74 11.85 14.35
N GLY A 517 -5.67 12.43 13.82
CA GLY A 517 -4.58 12.99 14.63
C GLY A 517 -3.79 11.91 15.38
N ASN A 518 -2.87 12.32 16.26
CA ASN A 518 -2.00 11.41 16.99
C ASN A 518 -2.69 10.85 18.23
N LEU A 519 -2.43 9.58 18.56
CA LEU A 519 -2.88 9.00 19.83
C LEU A 519 -1.98 9.46 20.98
N SER A 520 -2.57 9.77 22.14
CA SER A 520 -1.79 10.04 23.35
C SER A 520 -1.20 8.74 23.92
N VAL A 521 -0.16 8.88 24.75
CA VAL A 521 0.50 7.75 25.42
C VAL A 521 -0.49 6.93 26.25
N GLU A 522 -1.45 7.61 26.88
CA GLU A 522 -2.49 7.02 27.73
C GLU A 522 -3.47 6.18 26.90
N ILE A 523 -3.88 6.66 25.73
CA ILE A 523 -4.78 5.92 24.83
C ILE A 523 -4.05 4.70 24.24
N VAL A 524 -2.78 4.84 23.85
CA VAL A 524 -1.98 3.69 23.38
C VAL A 524 -1.80 2.69 24.52
N ALA A 525 -1.44 3.13 25.73
CA ALA A 525 -1.30 2.26 26.91
C ALA A 525 -2.60 1.51 27.27
N ARG A 526 -3.76 2.17 27.17
CA ARG A 526 -5.07 1.65 27.61
C ARG A 526 -5.75 0.73 26.60
N TYR A 527 -5.50 0.89 25.30
CA TYR A 527 -6.24 0.17 24.25
C TYR A 527 -5.38 -0.58 23.22
N MET A 528 -4.05 -0.33 23.19
CA MET A 528 -3.12 -0.95 22.24
C MET A 528 -2.02 -1.77 22.94
N GLY A 529 -1.49 -1.25 24.05
CA GLY A 529 -0.30 -1.77 24.72
C GLY A 529 1.02 -1.43 23.98
N PRO A 530 2.16 -1.90 24.49
CA PRO A 530 3.46 -1.80 23.83
C PRO A 530 3.51 -2.44 22.44
N PHE A 531 4.07 -1.71 21.48
CA PHE A 531 4.21 -2.14 20.09
C PHE A 531 5.70 -2.28 19.71
N LEU A 532 6.09 -3.45 19.20
CA LEU A 532 7.47 -3.80 18.85
C LEU A 532 7.56 -4.26 17.39
N ASP A 533 8.36 -3.54 16.59
CA ASP A 533 8.82 -4.00 15.28
C ASP A 533 9.89 -5.12 15.47
N PHE A 534 9.94 -6.19 14.68
CA PHE A 534 10.97 -7.25 14.81
C PHE A 534 12.33 -6.74 14.30
N TRP A 535 12.33 -6.05 13.16
CA TRP A 535 13.45 -5.34 12.56
C TRP A 535 13.46 -3.85 12.96
N ARG A 536 13.27 -3.53 14.25
CA ARG A 536 13.00 -2.16 14.76
C ARG A 536 14.05 -1.08 14.48
N ILE A 537 15.30 -1.47 14.25
CA ILE A 537 16.46 -0.58 14.12
C ILE A 537 17.14 -0.75 12.74
N THR A 538 16.64 -1.65 11.89
CA THR A 538 17.35 -2.13 10.70
C THR A 538 16.40 -2.29 9.51
N LEU A 539 16.83 -1.86 8.32
CA LEU A 539 16.13 -2.19 7.05
C LEU A 539 16.61 -3.53 6.47
N SER A 540 17.74 -4.04 6.94
CA SER A 540 18.36 -5.24 6.40
C SER A 540 17.98 -6.46 7.24
N HIS A 541 17.28 -7.42 6.64
CA HIS A 541 16.84 -8.65 7.29
C HIS A 541 17.97 -9.70 7.39
N LEU A 542 19.23 -9.24 7.34
CA LEU A 542 20.41 -10.05 7.65
C LEU A 542 20.45 -10.35 9.16
N LEU A 543 21.29 -11.30 9.57
CA LEU A 543 21.50 -11.62 11.00
C LEU A 543 20.20 -11.97 11.77
N TYR A 544 19.26 -12.67 11.12
CA TYR A 544 17.94 -13.03 11.68
C TYR A 544 17.98 -13.47 13.15
N TRP A 545 18.89 -14.38 13.51
CA TRP A 545 18.98 -14.90 14.88
C TRP A 545 19.38 -13.87 15.94
N LEU A 546 20.11 -12.82 15.57
CA LEU A 546 20.38 -11.70 16.48
C LEU A 546 19.08 -10.93 16.75
N HIS A 547 18.27 -10.64 15.72
CA HIS A 547 16.94 -10.06 15.93
C HIS A 547 16.03 -10.94 16.80
N VAL A 548 16.10 -12.27 16.65
CA VAL A 548 15.42 -13.22 17.55
C VAL A 548 15.93 -13.09 18.99
N LEU A 549 17.24 -13.02 19.21
CA LEU A 549 17.86 -12.86 20.54
C LEU A 549 17.46 -11.52 21.20
N PHE A 550 17.58 -10.40 20.49
CA PHE A 550 17.19 -9.08 20.99
C PHE A 550 15.69 -9.00 21.30
N LEU A 551 14.82 -9.57 20.46
CA LEU A 551 13.39 -9.69 20.76
C LEU A 551 13.14 -10.58 21.99
N SER A 552 13.80 -11.74 22.10
CA SER A 552 13.65 -12.68 23.23
C SER A 552 14.06 -12.04 24.57
N ARG A 553 15.12 -11.21 24.57
CA ARG A 553 15.51 -10.39 25.73
C ARG A 553 14.44 -9.37 26.12
N LEU A 554 13.91 -8.62 25.15
CA LEU A 554 12.87 -7.61 25.40
C LEU A 554 11.56 -8.25 25.91
N LEU A 555 11.13 -9.35 25.29
CA LEU A 555 9.94 -10.09 25.69
C LEU A 555 10.08 -10.75 27.08
N GLY A 556 11.26 -11.26 27.43
CA GLY A 556 11.54 -11.73 28.79
C GLY A 556 11.35 -10.65 29.85
N VAL A 557 11.82 -9.43 29.59
CA VAL A 557 11.70 -8.28 30.52
C VAL A 557 10.28 -7.72 30.59
N LEU A 558 9.55 -7.70 29.48
CA LEU A 558 8.12 -7.35 29.43
C LEU A 558 7.24 -8.43 30.11
N CYS A 559 7.63 -9.70 29.99
CA CYS A 559 6.94 -10.89 30.46
C CYS A 559 5.43 -10.90 30.11
N PRO A 560 5.06 -10.77 28.82
CA PRO A 560 3.68 -10.53 28.39
C PRO A 560 2.74 -11.70 28.72
N LEU A 561 1.50 -11.40 29.13
CA LEU A 561 0.43 -12.40 29.23
C LEU A 561 -0.05 -12.82 27.83
N VAL A 562 -0.26 -11.86 26.94
CA VAL A 562 -0.70 -12.06 25.55
C VAL A 562 0.29 -11.41 24.58
N THR A 563 0.68 -12.15 23.54
CA THR A 563 1.51 -11.66 22.44
C THR A 563 0.71 -11.76 21.13
N VAL A 564 0.42 -10.63 20.49
CA VAL A 564 -0.26 -10.60 19.19
C VAL A 564 0.76 -10.37 18.09
N THR A 565 0.70 -11.15 17.01
CA THR A 565 1.53 -10.93 15.80
C THR A 565 0.67 -10.57 14.60
N GLN A 566 1.12 -9.62 13.78
CA GLN A 566 0.47 -9.24 12.51
C GLN A 566 1.24 -9.75 11.27
N SER A 567 2.19 -10.68 11.45
CA SER A 567 3.21 -10.97 10.44
C SER A 567 3.66 -12.43 10.45
N SER A 568 3.50 -13.11 9.31
CA SER A 568 3.87 -14.53 9.15
C SER A 568 5.31 -14.87 9.56
N PRO A 569 6.36 -14.11 9.16
CA PRO A 569 7.73 -14.31 9.68
C PRO A 569 7.85 -14.26 11.20
N VAL A 570 7.15 -13.34 11.87
CA VAL A 570 7.23 -13.14 13.34
C VAL A 570 6.41 -14.20 14.07
N THR A 571 5.24 -14.55 13.55
CA THR A 571 4.46 -15.70 14.00
C THR A 571 5.27 -16.99 13.94
N ALA A 572 6.07 -17.19 12.88
CA ALA A 572 6.98 -18.33 12.76
C ALA A 572 8.00 -18.32 13.90
N THR A 573 8.69 -17.20 14.14
CA THR A 573 9.67 -17.05 15.24
C THR A 573 9.11 -17.47 16.61
N LEU A 574 7.86 -17.12 16.90
CA LEU A 574 7.19 -17.49 18.16
C LEU A 574 6.74 -18.95 18.22
N ARG A 575 6.24 -19.52 17.10
CA ARG A 575 5.67 -20.88 17.07
C ARG A 575 6.69 -21.98 16.75
N SER A 576 7.83 -21.64 16.15
CA SER A 576 8.92 -22.58 15.83
C SER A 576 9.98 -22.70 16.93
N HIS A 577 9.73 -22.11 18.11
CA HIS A 577 10.66 -22.08 19.26
C HIS A 577 11.97 -21.31 19.02
N ASP A 578 12.11 -20.54 17.94
CA ASP A 578 13.31 -19.75 17.65
C ASP A 578 13.70 -18.84 18.85
N LEU A 579 12.73 -18.24 19.56
CA LEU A 579 12.98 -17.43 20.78
C LEU A 579 13.64 -18.20 21.95
N MET A 580 13.62 -19.53 21.91
CA MET A 580 14.39 -20.41 22.81
C MET A 580 15.71 -20.83 22.16
N GLU A 581 15.68 -21.27 20.90
CA GLU A 581 16.87 -21.75 20.17
C GLU A 581 17.97 -20.68 20.09
N CYS A 582 17.60 -19.40 20.04
CA CYS A 582 18.57 -18.29 19.99
C CYS A 582 19.50 -18.19 21.21
N TRP A 583 19.11 -18.72 22.37
CA TRP A 583 19.95 -18.72 23.58
C TRP A 583 21.03 -19.80 23.55
N ASN A 584 20.85 -20.86 22.74
CA ASN A 584 21.81 -21.98 22.65
C ASN A 584 23.11 -21.60 21.93
N PHE A 585 23.19 -20.42 21.31
CA PHE A 585 24.40 -19.86 20.70
C PHE A 585 25.32 -19.14 21.71
N LEU A 586 24.86 -18.96 22.95
CA LEU A 586 25.58 -18.33 24.04
C LEU A 586 25.86 -19.33 25.16
N SER A 587 26.98 -19.16 25.86
CA SER A 587 27.19 -19.77 27.19
C SER A 587 26.26 -19.14 28.24
N GLU A 588 26.11 -19.78 29.40
CA GLU A 588 25.27 -19.25 30.49
C GLU A 588 25.75 -17.87 30.98
N GLU A 589 27.07 -17.68 31.09
CA GLU A 589 27.66 -16.40 31.49
C GLU A 589 27.38 -15.29 30.46
N GLU A 590 27.57 -15.57 29.17
CA GLU A 590 27.26 -14.62 28.09
C GLU A 590 25.76 -14.29 28.06
N ALA A 591 24.90 -15.29 28.22
CA ALA A 591 23.45 -15.07 28.28
C ALA A 591 23.04 -14.20 29.48
N ASP A 592 23.66 -14.39 30.65
CA ASP A 592 23.45 -13.56 31.84
C ASP A 592 23.95 -12.12 31.63
N GLN A 593 25.15 -11.95 31.07
CA GLN A 593 25.71 -10.63 30.75
C GLN A 593 24.84 -9.87 29.73
N PHE A 594 24.37 -10.55 28.68
CA PHE A 594 23.51 -9.96 27.65
C PHE A 594 22.13 -9.57 28.19
N MET A 595 21.53 -10.37 29.08
CA MET A 595 20.26 -10.05 29.76
C MET A 595 20.38 -8.80 30.65
N ASN A 596 21.54 -8.59 31.29
CA ASN A 596 21.82 -7.40 32.08
C ASN A 596 22.15 -6.15 31.22
N GLY A 597 22.20 -6.31 29.90
CA GLY A 597 22.42 -5.24 28.94
C GLY A 597 23.89 -4.85 28.77
N ASN A 598 24.81 -5.81 28.89
CA ASN A 598 26.19 -5.66 28.45
C ASN A 598 26.29 -5.94 26.94
N THR A 599 27.16 -5.21 26.23
CA THR A 599 27.44 -5.42 24.81
C THR A 599 28.48 -6.51 24.65
N LEU A 600 28.08 -7.66 24.11
CA LEU A 600 28.98 -8.76 23.75
C LEU A 600 29.31 -8.70 22.25
N ASP A 601 30.41 -9.34 21.85
CA ASP A 601 30.73 -9.55 20.42
C ASP A 601 29.93 -10.73 19.85
N LEU A 602 28.63 -10.50 19.69
CA LEU A 602 27.67 -11.52 19.28
C LEU A 602 27.88 -11.99 17.82
N LEU A 603 28.65 -11.29 16.99
CA LEU A 603 28.77 -11.61 15.56
C LEU A 603 29.43 -12.96 15.30
N TYR A 604 30.32 -13.42 16.18
CA TYR A 604 31.00 -14.71 16.06
C TYR A 604 30.14 -15.92 16.47
N HIS A 605 29.07 -15.69 17.24
CA HIS A 605 28.25 -16.76 17.82
C HIS A 605 27.08 -17.18 16.92
N PHE A 606 26.63 -16.30 16.03
CA PHE A 606 25.37 -16.45 15.32
C PHE A 606 25.54 -16.68 13.81
N PRO A 607 24.84 -17.65 13.20
CA PRO A 607 24.96 -17.90 11.78
C PRO A 607 24.36 -16.74 10.96
N THR A 608 25.17 -16.18 10.06
CA THR A 608 24.81 -15.04 9.21
C THR A 608 23.67 -15.30 8.22
N HIS A 609 23.36 -16.58 7.95
CA HIS A 609 22.38 -17.00 6.96
C HIS A 609 21.45 -18.11 7.45
N THR A 610 20.28 -17.71 7.96
CA THR A 610 19.06 -18.52 7.94
C THR A 610 17.95 -17.70 7.27
N SER A 611 17.57 -18.08 6.05
CA SER A 611 16.37 -17.51 5.44
C SER A 611 15.16 -18.05 6.18
N ASN A 612 14.28 -17.16 6.69
CA ASN A 612 13.04 -17.52 7.39
C ASN A 612 11.97 -18.10 6.43
N GLN A 613 12.32 -19.17 5.72
CA GLN A 613 11.45 -19.96 4.82
C GLN A 613 10.66 -21.05 5.57
N ARG A 614 10.74 -21.09 6.92
CA ARG A 614 10.08 -22.12 7.75
C ARG A 614 8.54 -22.07 7.66
N PHE A 615 7.95 -20.93 7.29
CA PHE A 615 6.51 -20.78 7.04
C PHE A 615 6.22 -20.33 5.60
N CYS A 616 5.38 -21.08 4.89
CA CYS A 616 4.76 -20.60 3.64
C CYS A 616 3.46 -19.83 3.94
N LYS A 617 3.04 -18.95 3.01
CA LYS A 617 1.81 -18.13 3.17
C LYS A 617 0.55 -18.98 3.42
N GLY A 618 0.50 -20.22 2.91
CA GLY A 618 -0.59 -21.17 3.17
C GLY A 618 -0.65 -21.65 4.63
N GLN A 619 0.49 -21.95 5.25
CA GLN A 619 0.58 -22.36 6.66
C GLN A 619 0.27 -21.22 7.63
N PHE A 620 0.44 -19.96 7.22
CA PHE A 620 0.04 -18.81 8.02
C PHE A 620 -1.48 -18.67 8.11
N ASN A 621 -2.18 -18.83 6.98
CA ASN A 621 -3.64 -18.72 6.94
C ASN A 621 -4.35 -19.76 7.83
N THR A 622 -3.79 -20.97 7.97
CA THR A 622 -4.37 -22.02 8.82
C THR A 622 -4.21 -21.79 10.32
N ILE A 623 -3.38 -20.82 10.74
CA ILE A 623 -3.12 -20.50 12.15
C ILE A 623 -3.68 -19.14 12.59
N LEU A 624 -4.29 -18.37 11.68
CA LEU A 624 -4.95 -17.11 12.02
C LEU A 624 -6.09 -17.34 13.01
N GLY A 625 -6.18 -16.49 14.03
CA GLY A 625 -7.16 -16.62 15.11
C GLY A 625 -6.90 -17.77 16.10
N LEU A 626 -5.98 -18.70 15.81
CA LEU A 626 -5.63 -19.77 16.75
C LEU A 626 -4.78 -19.22 17.90
N ILE A 627 -5.26 -19.41 19.13
CA ILE A 627 -4.51 -19.15 20.36
C ILE A 627 -3.52 -20.30 20.60
N SER A 628 -2.30 -20.00 21.04
CA SER A 628 -1.29 -21.02 21.37
C SER A 628 -0.41 -20.56 22.52
N LEU A 629 -0.01 -21.46 23.43
CA LEU A 629 0.98 -21.13 24.45
C LEU A 629 2.38 -21.14 23.84
N VAL A 630 3.14 -20.06 23.98
CA VAL A 630 4.52 -19.96 23.48
C VAL A 630 5.48 -19.52 24.58
N ARG A 631 6.75 -19.94 24.47
CA ARG A 631 7.84 -19.34 25.24
C ARG A 631 8.36 -18.09 24.54
N THR A 632 8.67 -17.08 25.33
CA THR A 632 8.99 -15.71 24.88
C THR A 632 10.35 -15.20 25.36
N GLY A 633 11.04 -15.97 26.20
CA GLY A 633 12.36 -15.67 26.72
C GLY A 633 12.99 -16.93 27.35
N ARG A 634 14.26 -16.82 27.78
CA ARG A 634 15.06 -17.93 28.33
C ARG A 634 14.40 -18.69 29.49
N GLU A 635 13.84 -17.97 30.46
CA GLU A 635 13.31 -18.59 31.68
C GLU A 635 12.05 -19.46 31.45
N PRO A 636 11.88 -20.57 32.18
CA PRO A 636 10.71 -21.46 32.03
C PRO A 636 9.35 -20.79 32.23
N ASN A 637 9.30 -19.68 32.99
CA ASN A 637 8.10 -18.91 33.28
C ASN A 637 7.82 -17.77 32.27
N HIS A 638 8.71 -17.51 31.30
CA HIS A 638 8.52 -16.53 30.23
C HIS A 638 7.56 -17.06 29.15
N ILE A 639 6.33 -17.40 29.56
CA ILE A 639 5.26 -17.95 28.71
C ILE A 639 4.17 -16.91 28.44
N SER A 640 3.67 -16.85 27.20
CA SER A 640 2.55 -16.01 26.81
C SER A 640 1.53 -16.77 25.96
N LEU A 641 0.28 -16.30 25.97
CA LEU A 641 -0.73 -16.68 24.98
C LEU A 641 -0.45 -15.92 23.68
N HIS A 642 -0.03 -16.64 22.65
CA HIS A 642 0.18 -16.09 21.33
C HIS A 642 -1.10 -16.13 20.49
N VAL A 643 -1.40 -15.02 19.81
CA VAL A 643 -2.48 -14.92 18.82
C VAL A 643 -1.88 -14.46 17.49
N ALA A 644 -2.07 -15.26 16.44
CA ALA A 644 -1.74 -14.84 15.08
C ALA A 644 -2.93 -14.06 14.51
N ARG A 645 -2.71 -12.78 14.21
CA ARG A 645 -3.60 -11.93 13.41
C ARG A 645 -3.02 -11.85 12.00
N GLY A 646 -3.88 -11.67 11.00
CA GLY A 646 -3.42 -11.29 9.67
C GLY A 646 -2.77 -9.90 9.68
N ASP A 647 -2.34 -9.44 8.50
CA ASP A 647 -2.27 -8.00 8.27
C ASP A 647 -3.67 -7.39 8.56
N PRO A 648 -3.80 -6.20 9.14
CA PRO A 648 -5.09 -5.55 9.33
C PRO A 648 -5.92 -5.28 8.05
N GLY A 649 -5.33 -5.34 6.84
CA GLY A 649 -6.01 -5.16 5.55
C GLY A 649 -6.23 -6.42 4.71
#